data_AF-A0A7C7FS31-F1
#
_entry.id   AF-A0A7C7FS31-F1
#
_cell.length_a   1.000
_cell.length_b   1.000
_cell.length_c   1.000
_cell.angle_alpha   90.00
_cell.angle_beta   90.00
_cell.angle_gamma   90.00
#
_symmetry.space_group_name_H-M   'P 1'
#
loop_
_entity.id
_entity.type
_entity.pdbx_description
1 polymer ?
#
loop_
_entity_poly.entity_id
_entity_poly.type
_entity_poly.pdbx_seq_one_letter_code
_entity_poly.pdbx_strand_id
1 'polypeptide(L)'
;MGESKFTSNPRKYYKTNFVDLIELITPEVYRTEDRTLSGTEVNPVSQLINTHLNVASNISTVIPLSGVANSQTSALGNISGISQYFVKQNELTKINPFLFESKILLPLSTTLSNYDTSAEFNDYLSGTLLPIIIPPSLTQVDPLQANMITLSSLTGDANASSVHNYLVDALGWMYFLNTSADGGLDYSPSSYVLSSLNSLYMGKTIETIDGVKGLTEYLWRNNETCSFGGYIPIDFTSGTADGITESSAGIIPTYTSGVQKLEALQTLVDVVYSPLYIDEQDYTVKDAFDSYIEASLQLDNRTSKGPYRKFTNLMGYGFADISNQIDNIGLIYDIENVRREHLQYIADLIGFKLRGGSPSKWRHQLRLALDLYKQSGTLGSIQAAINALIVDSVFDVSGKVQDLWESYIPFLIWYSLGTESPLFKDLNTWTPGLADQAGVFTYNTSSLDENLKIVVDSIILDLYKAFPDNFLFHGERFSVPEFWEVNNDGCKTKRYTIVGEAGMKPFHIHAFDSPGYQAYKQDAKLFGEGNAFEAATGFGALGSGVYMAGTDHPATGERPLYLKPEGDLNFLFNYRGRQNYPLPPFEEIKYYRDSTVTADLVNMLVERLKCFKVKESFADEVGNYILSSAVTDDSDLGTLNEFLMLFSSVQVPSNFNDVMLSISDYEKNLLNLWNGKSSHLFINFKDTDFDFAKTTLEGDGKYALYEAARVAREFSPAHAITRVNLTASGEDYFSTSSAKWEYLGFDKDDSRASYTSASVLGNFEYSGVSMGTVSPGTEDGRGGLNTFKRDAVDNIVDTLLSSTTNVTALSNVARRALRRRNLKYLLPHEGYYDRTGFNGPVSYDPSTLENSLPSSVGELTLGYVASAGKFYPVVDPINPSGVWHECEKLDSSRQFSGVYTSATFPYRGLSALGSNYKMPELSVSTARYVDRGQVPEIYITMHELFELKAYDYANEQLKLDPS
;
A
#
# COMPACT_ATOMS: atom_id res chain seq x y z
N MET A 1 8.07 -14.85 -36.15
CA MET A 1 8.84 -13.73 -36.74
C MET A 1 8.25 -13.46 -38.10
N GLY A 2 7.43 -12.41 -38.23
CA GLY A 2 7.02 -11.95 -39.55
C GLY A 2 8.22 -11.26 -40.21
N GLU A 3 8.51 -11.59 -41.46
CA GLU A 3 9.52 -10.87 -42.24
C GLU A 3 9.18 -9.38 -42.23
N SER A 4 10.07 -8.55 -41.67
CA SER A 4 9.90 -7.11 -41.73
C SER A 4 9.96 -6.70 -43.21
N LYS A 5 9.05 -5.82 -43.64
CA LYS A 5 9.03 -5.27 -45.01
C LYS A 5 10.29 -4.45 -45.35
N PHE A 6 11.20 -4.30 -44.40
CA PHE A 6 12.46 -3.59 -44.51
C PHE A 6 13.60 -4.48 -43.99
N THR A 7 13.79 -5.65 -44.60
CA THR A 7 15.11 -6.31 -44.49
C THR A 7 16.14 -5.35 -45.06
N SER A 8 17.03 -4.83 -44.20
CA SER A 8 18.14 -3.97 -44.63
C SER A 8 18.89 -4.67 -45.76
N ASN A 9 19.06 -3.99 -46.90
CA ASN A 9 19.98 -4.45 -47.93
C ASN A 9 21.34 -4.76 -47.27
N PRO A 10 22.02 -5.85 -47.67
CA PRO A 10 23.31 -6.21 -47.11
C PRO A 10 24.27 -5.02 -47.23
N ARG A 11 24.74 -4.52 -46.10
CA ARG A 11 25.60 -3.33 -46.05
C ARG A 11 27.01 -3.71 -46.48
N LYS A 12 27.70 -2.77 -47.15
CA LYS A 12 29.09 -2.96 -47.62
C LYS A 12 30.12 -2.29 -46.72
N TYR A 13 29.71 -1.24 -46.01
CA TYR A 13 30.56 -0.43 -45.14
C TYR A 13 30.03 -0.45 -43.71
N TYR A 14 30.96 -0.69 -42.78
CA TYR A 14 30.83 -0.83 -41.34
C TYR A 14 31.88 0.07 -40.68
N LYS A 15 31.80 0.31 -39.38
CA LYS A 15 32.78 1.14 -38.67
C LYS A 15 34.22 0.66 -38.87
N THR A 16 34.44 -0.65 -38.98
CA THR A 16 35.76 -1.27 -39.22
C THR A 16 36.39 -0.95 -40.57
N ASN A 17 35.59 -0.74 -41.63
CA ASN A 17 36.06 -0.48 -43.00
C ASN A 17 35.51 0.83 -43.61
N PHE A 18 34.88 1.69 -42.81
CA PHE A 18 34.25 2.94 -43.28
C PHE A 18 35.26 3.91 -43.92
N VAL A 19 36.53 3.81 -43.54
CA VAL A 19 37.62 4.58 -44.15
C VAL A 19 37.74 4.34 -45.66
N ASP A 20 37.39 3.15 -46.16
CA ASP A 20 37.48 2.84 -47.59
C ASP A 20 36.48 3.68 -48.40
N LEU A 21 35.35 4.08 -47.79
CA LEU A 21 34.41 5.03 -48.39
C LEU A 21 35.00 6.45 -48.47
N ILE A 22 35.73 6.87 -47.44
CA ILE A 22 36.44 8.15 -47.44
C ILE A 22 37.55 8.14 -48.50
N GLU A 23 38.22 7.02 -48.67
CA GLU A 23 39.28 6.91 -49.65
C GLU A 23 38.80 7.08 -51.09
N LEU A 24 37.54 6.76 -51.38
CA LEU A 24 36.93 7.01 -52.69
C LEU A 24 36.73 8.49 -52.99
N ILE A 25 36.59 9.33 -51.96
CA ILE A 25 36.40 10.78 -52.09
C ILE A 25 37.72 11.57 -51.90
N THR A 26 38.78 10.93 -51.41
CA THR A 26 40.10 11.55 -51.29
C THR A 26 40.92 11.44 -52.58
N PRO A 27 41.61 12.51 -53.03
CA PRO A 27 42.51 12.44 -54.18
C PRO A 27 43.63 11.41 -54.01
N GLU A 28 43.89 10.61 -55.05
CA GLU A 28 44.87 9.52 -55.05
C GLU A 28 46.32 9.98 -54.78
N VAL A 29 46.65 11.23 -55.12
CA VAL A 29 47.98 11.82 -54.92
C VAL A 29 48.39 11.76 -53.44
N TYR A 30 47.50 12.12 -52.51
CA TYR A 30 47.82 12.09 -51.07
C TYR A 30 48.07 10.67 -50.56
N ARG A 31 47.35 9.67 -51.11
CA ARG A 31 47.53 8.26 -50.74
C ARG A 31 48.85 7.69 -51.25
N THR A 32 49.22 8.03 -52.48
CA THR A 32 50.45 7.56 -53.11
C THR A 32 51.69 8.20 -52.49
N GLU A 33 51.65 9.50 -52.18
CA GLU A 33 52.73 10.19 -51.45
C GLU A 33 52.88 9.63 -50.02
N ASP A 34 51.79 9.46 -49.28
CA ASP A 34 51.82 8.91 -47.92
C ASP A 34 52.41 7.49 -47.88
N ARG A 35 52.04 6.65 -48.86
CA ARG A 35 52.56 5.28 -49.01
C ARG A 35 54.03 5.23 -49.41
N THR A 36 54.50 6.13 -50.28
CA THR A 36 55.91 6.17 -50.70
C THR A 36 56.82 6.66 -49.58
N LEU A 37 56.34 7.60 -48.76
CA LEU A 37 57.09 8.15 -47.62
C LEU A 37 57.12 7.22 -46.40
N SER A 38 56.01 6.54 -46.10
CA SER A 38 55.82 5.87 -44.80
C SER A 38 55.83 4.34 -44.87
N GLY A 39 55.72 3.74 -46.06
CA GLY A 39 55.62 2.29 -46.24
C GLY A 39 54.28 1.70 -45.78
N THR A 40 54.24 0.38 -45.59
CA THR A 40 53.02 -0.35 -45.18
C THR A 40 53.19 -1.09 -43.87
N GLU A 41 52.14 -1.06 -43.04
CA GLU A 41 52.00 -1.82 -41.79
C GLU A 41 50.77 -2.73 -41.86
N VAL A 42 50.67 -3.72 -40.98
CA VAL A 42 49.43 -4.51 -40.83
C VAL A 42 48.36 -3.58 -40.27
N ASN A 43 47.13 -3.68 -40.78
CA ASN A 43 46.02 -2.86 -40.31
C ASN A 43 45.86 -3.02 -38.79
N PRO A 44 45.88 -1.92 -37.99
CA PRO A 44 45.74 -1.99 -36.54
C PRO A 44 44.52 -2.79 -36.07
N VAL A 45 43.40 -2.73 -36.81
CA VAL A 45 42.19 -3.55 -36.54
C VAL A 45 42.47 -5.05 -36.68
N SER A 46 43.14 -5.45 -37.77
CA SER A 46 43.51 -6.84 -38.01
C SER A 46 44.57 -7.33 -37.02
N GLN A 47 45.51 -6.48 -36.64
CA GLN A 47 46.52 -6.78 -35.63
C GLN A 47 45.87 -7.03 -34.25
N LEU A 48 44.87 -6.22 -33.88
CA LEU A 48 44.09 -6.42 -32.64
C LEU A 48 43.32 -7.75 -32.66
N ILE A 49 42.64 -8.05 -33.77
CA ILE A 49 41.93 -9.34 -33.93
C ILE A 49 42.91 -10.51 -33.80
N ASN A 50 44.08 -10.43 -34.44
CA ASN A 50 45.12 -11.47 -34.31
C ASN A 50 45.61 -11.64 -32.87
N THR A 51 45.73 -10.56 -32.09
CA THR A 51 46.07 -10.67 -30.67
C THR A 51 44.96 -11.34 -29.86
N HIS A 52 43.68 -11.07 -30.16
CA HIS A 52 42.56 -11.77 -29.54
C HIS A 52 42.52 -13.27 -29.92
N LEU A 53 42.88 -13.64 -31.16
CA LEU A 53 43.04 -15.03 -31.57
C LEU A 53 44.13 -15.74 -30.75
N ASN A 54 45.26 -15.07 -30.51
CA ASN A 54 46.35 -15.60 -29.69
C ASN A 54 45.95 -15.76 -28.21
N VAL A 55 45.12 -14.86 -27.68
CA VAL A 55 44.54 -14.98 -26.33
C VAL A 55 43.59 -16.16 -26.27
N ALA A 56 42.68 -16.28 -27.25
CA ALA A 56 41.70 -17.36 -27.30
C ALA A 56 42.34 -18.74 -27.47
N SER A 57 43.45 -18.85 -28.21
CA SER A 57 44.19 -20.12 -28.36
C SER A 57 44.90 -20.56 -27.08
N ASN A 58 45.25 -19.63 -26.19
CA ASN A 58 45.93 -19.89 -24.92
C ASN A 58 45.08 -19.55 -23.69
N ILE A 59 43.75 -19.53 -23.82
CA ILE A 59 42.84 -18.98 -22.80
C ILE A 59 43.03 -19.63 -21.43
N SER A 60 43.29 -20.94 -21.39
CA SER A 60 43.52 -21.71 -20.15
C SER A 60 44.73 -21.26 -19.34
N THR A 61 45.68 -20.56 -19.96
CA THR A 61 46.85 -19.95 -19.30
C THR A 61 46.60 -18.50 -18.87
N VAL A 62 45.59 -17.84 -19.46
CA VAL A 62 45.24 -16.43 -19.22
C VAL A 62 44.19 -16.30 -18.12
N ILE A 63 43.14 -17.14 -18.18
CA ILE A 63 42.08 -17.26 -17.17
C ILE A 63 41.81 -18.76 -16.96
N PRO A 64 41.89 -19.29 -15.73
CA PRO A 64 41.58 -20.69 -15.46
C PRO A 64 40.06 -20.92 -15.56
N LEU A 65 39.58 -21.23 -16.77
CA LEU A 65 38.18 -21.56 -17.04
C LEU A 65 37.96 -23.07 -16.95
N SER A 66 37.13 -23.53 -16.02
CA SER A 66 36.70 -24.93 -15.92
C SER A 66 35.55 -25.22 -16.88
N GLY A 67 35.68 -26.21 -17.76
CA GLY A 67 34.56 -26.69 -18.59
C GLY A 67 33.79 -27.83 -17.90
N VAL A 68 32.46 -27.85 -18.01
CA VAL A 68 31.62 -28.94 -17.49
C VAL A 68 31.42 -29.99 -18.59
N ALA A 69 31.83 -31.23 -18.33
CA ALA A 69 31.70 -32.34 -19.29
C ALA A 69 30.24 -32.57 -19.73
N ASN A 70 30.03 -32.86 -21.01
CA ASN A 70 28.71 -33.09 -21.64
C ASN A 70 27.74 -31.89 -21.57
N SER A 71 28.25 -30.65 -21.47
CA SER A 71 27.44 -29.43 -21.50
C SER A 71 27.92 -28.44 -22.56
N GLN A 72 27.16 -27.35 -22.78
CA GLN A 72 27.53 -26.27 -23.71
C GLN A 72 28.87 -25.59 -23.34
N THR A 73 29.32 -25.72 -22.09
CA THR A 73 30.58 -25.15 -21.59
C THR A 73 31.77 -26.12 -21.66
N SER A 74 31.56 -27.34 -22.19
CA SER A 74 32.59 -28.39 -22.24
C SER A 74 33.86 -28.01 -22.99
N ALA A 75 33.78 -27.07 -23.94
CA ALA A 75 34.89 -26.61 -24.76
C ALA A 75 35.45 -25.22 -24.35
N LEU A 76 35.04 -24.63 -23.21
CA LEU A 76 35.46 -23.28 -22.78
C LEU A 76 36.98 -23.13 -22.62
N GLY A 77 37.69 -24.21 -22.26
CA GLY A 77 39.15 -24.21 -22.14
C GLY A 77 39.91 -24.19 -23.47
N ASN A 78 39.20 -24.28 -24.61
CA ASN A 78 39.78 -24.33 -25.95
C ASN A 78 39.20 -23.23 -26.85
N ILE A 79 39.92 -22.90 -27.92
CA ILE A 79 39.52 -21.85 -28.87
C ILE A 79 38.11 -22.05 -29.45
N SER A 80 37.69 -23.30 -29.68
CA SER A 80 36.37 -23.61 -30.27
C SER A 80 35.19 -23.25 -29.38
N GLY A 81 35.37 -23.17 -28.05
CA GLY A 81 34.31 -22.78 -27.12
C GLY A 81 34.34 -21.29 -26.80
N ILE A 82 35.53 -20.73 -26.52
CA ILE A 82 35.65 -19.33 -26.11
C ILE A 82 35.47 -18.34 -27.28
N SER A 83 35.73 -18.75 -28.53
CA SER A 83 35.57 -17.88 -29.71
C SER A 83 34.15 -17.30 -29.83
N GLN A 84 33.14 -18.03 -29.38
CA GLN A 84 31.74 -17.62 -29.42
C GLN A 84 31.46 -16.35 -28.61
N TYR A 85 32.24 -16.11 -27.54
CA TYR A 85 32.12 -14.93 -26.67
C TYR A 85 32.86 -13.71 -27.22
N PHE A 86 33.69 -13.88 -28.26
CA PHE A 86 34.24 -12.75 -29.01
C PHE A 86 33.32 -12.34 -30.17
N VAL A 87 32.36 -13.16 -30.59
CA VAL A 87 31.47 -12.80 -31.71
C VAL A 87 30.32 -11.93 -31.21
N LYS A 88 30.31 -10.64 -31.58
CA LYS A 88 29.30 -9.66 -31.16
C LYS A 88 27.86 -10.05 -31.54
N GLN A 89 27.67 -10.78 -32.64
CA GLN A 89 26.35 -11.24 -33.10
C GLN A 89 25.72 -12.33 -32.22
N ASN A 90 26.50 -13.01 -31.38
CA ASN A 90 25.97 -14.08 -30.53
C ASN A 90 25.30 -13.54 -29.26
N GLU A 91 25.52 -12.26 -28.91
CA GLU A 91 24.93 -11.57 -27.75
C GLU A 91 25.13 -12.27 -26.38
N LEU A 92 26.12 -13.15 -26.24
CA LEU A 92 26.36 -14.00 -25.05
C LEU A 92 26.74 -13.23 -23.78
N THR A 93 26.92 -11.92 -23.86
CA THR A 93 27.26 -11.04 -22.73
C THR A 93 26.37 -9.80 -22.67
N LYS A 94 25.18 -9.87 -23.27
CA LYS A 94 24.22 -8.76 -23.30
C LYS A 94 23.40 -8.75 -22.01
N ILE A 95 23.83 -7.93 -21.06
CA ILE A 95 23.20 -7.80 -19.74
C ILE A 95 22.51 -6.44 -19.67
N ASN A 96 21.18 -6.45 -19.59
CA ASN A 96 20.39 -5.26 -19.29
C ASN A 96 19.94 -5.28 -17.83
N PRO A 97 19.55 -4.13 -17.24
CA PRO A 97 19.16 -4.06 -15.83
C PRO A 97 18.02 -5.04 -15.48
N PHE A 98 17.07 -5.23 -16.40
CA PHE A 98 15.96 -6.18 -16.23
C PHE A 98 16.40 -7.64 -16.26
N LEU A 99 17.30 -8.03 -17.16
CA LEU A 99 17.85 -9.38 -17.27
C LEU A 99 18.70 -9.69 -16.04
N PHE A 100 19.48 -8.72 -15.57
CA PHE A 100 20.25 -8.86 -14.34
C PHE A 100 19.33 -9.00 -13.12
N GLU A 101 18.29 -8.17 -13.03
CA GLU A 101 17.32 -8.25 -11.95
C GLU A 101 16.54 -9.56 -11.95
N SER A 102 16.04 -9.98 -13.12
CA SER A 102 15.24 -11.20 -13.25
C SER A 102 16.03 -12.50 -13.15
N LYS A 103 17.25 -12.55 -13.70
CA LYS A 103 18.07 -13.77 -13.71
C LYS A 103 18.98 -13.89 -12.49
N ILE A 104 19.41 -12.79 -11.88
CA ILE A 104 20.38 -12.83 -10.77
C ILE A 104 19.76 -12.33 -9.46
N LEU A 105 19.22 -11.12 -9.42
CA LEU A 105 18.83 -10.50 -8.15
C LEU A 105 17.55 -11.12 -7.55
N LEU A 106 16.50 -11.31 -8.35
CA LEU A 106 15.22 -11.87 -7.90
C LEU A 106 15.37 -13.29 -7.33
N PRO A 107 16.09 -14.22 -7.98
CA PRO A 107 16.38 -15.52 -7.38
C PRO A 107 17.16 -15.43 -6.06
N LEU A 108 17.99 -14.40 -5.90
CA LEU A 108 18.72 -14.12 -4.66
C LEU A 108 17.88 -13.31 -3.64
N SER A 109 16.57 -13.14 -3.88
CA SER A 109 15.64 -12.39 -3.03
C SER A 109 16.01 -10.91 -2.84
N THR A 110 16.61 -10.30 -3.87
CA THR A 110 16.96 -8.87 -3.90
C THR A 110 16.44 -8.22 -5.19
N THR A 111 16.25 -6.91 -5.17
CA THR A 111 15.86 -6.12 -6.36
C THR A 111 16.71 -4.86 -6.42
N LEU A 112 16.75 -4.20 -7.58
CA LEU A 112 17.48 -2.93 -7.72
C LEU A 112 16.84 -1.83 -6.85
N SER A 113 15.53 -1.93 -6.59
CA SER A 113 14.78 -1.00 -5.73
C SER A 113 15.14 -1.09 -4.24
N ASN A 114 15.84 -2.14 -3.80
CA ASN A 114 16.21 -2.30 -2.40
C ASN A 114 17.40 -1.42 -1.99
N TYR A 115 18.03 -0.73 -2.95
CA TYR A 115 19.18 0.14 -2.73
C TYR A 115 18.76 1.58 -3.05
N ASP A 116 18.97 2.51 -2.11
CA ASP A 116 18.60 3.92 -2.29
C ASP A 116 19.65 4.64 -3.13
N THR A 117 20.90 4.17 -3.10
CA THR A 117 22.02 4.79 -3.82
C THR A 117 22.88 3.78 -4.58
N SER A 118 23.57 4.26 -5.63
CA SER A 118 24.54 3.44 -6.37
C SER A 118 25.75 3.04 -5.52
N ALA A 119 26.01 3.72 -4.40
CA ALA A 119 27.05 3.36 -3.45
C ALA A 119 26.66 2.12 -2.64
N GLU A 120 25.43 2.06 -2.13
CA GLU A 120 24.90 0.88 -1.43
C GLU A 120 24.83 -0.35 -2.33
N PHE A 121 24.44 -0.17 -3.59
CA PHE A 121 24.46 -1.25 -4.57
C PHE A 121 25.89 -1.74 -4.85
N ASN A 122 26.87 -0.83 -4.93
CA ASN A 122 28.28 -1.18 -5.10
C ASN A 122 28.84 -1.95 -3.88
N ASP A 123 28.41 -1.60 -2.67
CA ASP A 123 28.78 -2.30 -1.44
C ASP A 123 28.18 -3.72 -1.40
N TYR A 124 26.95 -3.89 -1.87
CA TYR A 124 26.34 -5.21 -2.04
C TYR A 124 27.08 -6.06 -3.09
N LEU A 125 27.38 -5.48 -4.26
CA LEU A 125 28.10 -6.19 -5.32
C LEU A 125 29.48 -6.66 -4.84
N SER A 126 30.25 -5.79 -4.21
CA SER A 126 31.61 -6.09 -3.75
C SER A 126 31.65 -6.97 -2.49
N GLY A 127 30.72 -6.78 -1.56
CA GLY A 127 30.68 -7.50 -0.28
C GLY A 127 29.93 -8.82 -0.30
N THR A 128 28.93 -8.97 -1.17
CA THR A 128 28.01 -10.12 -1.16
C THR A 128 27.99 -10.87 -2.48
N LEU A 129 27.72 -10.21 -3.61
CA LEU A 129 27.46 -10.91 -4.87
C LEU A 129 28.74 -11.44 -5.55
N LEU A 130 29.76 -10.59 -5.76
CA LEU A 130 30.99 -11.00 -6.46
C LEU A 130 31.76 -12.10 -5.71
N PRO A 131 31.87 -12.08 -4.36
CA PRO A 131 32.55 -13.14 -3.63
C PRO A 131 31.91 -14.52 -3.75
N ILE A 132 30.59 -14.60 -3.95
CA ILE A 132 29.88 -15.89 -4.06
C ILE A 132 29.89 -16.47 -5.48
N ILE A 133 30.09 -15.64 -6.53
CA ILE A 133 30.08 -16.06 -7.94
C ILE A 133 31.47 -16.12 -8.59
N ILE A 134 32.53 -16.40 -7.82
CA ILE A 134 33.89 -16.58 -8.36
C ILE A 134 33.94 -17.91 -9.15
N PRO A 135 34.48 -17.93 -10.40
CA PRO A 135 34.60 -19.15 -11.18
C PRO A 135 35.61 -20.12 -10.53
N PRO A 136 35.44 -21.44 -10.69
CA PRO A 136 36.32 -22.42 -10.04
C PRO A 136 37.76 -22.31 -10.55
N SER A 137 38.72 -22.07 -9.67
CA SER A 137 40.15 -22.11 -9.99
C SER A 137 40.79 -23.44 -9.57
N LEU A 138 41.88 -23.83 -10.22
CA LEU A 138 42.59 -25.10 -9.95
C LEU A 138 43.27 -25.16 -8.57
N THR A 139 43.27 -24.07 -7.79
CA THR A 139 44.11 -23.90 -6.59
C THR A 139 43.36 -23.51 -5.31
N GLN A 140 42.07 -23.18 -5.37
CA GLN A 140 41.27 -22.79 -4.19
C GLN A 140 40.08 -23.72 -3.91
N VAL A 141 39.59 -23.70 -2.66
CA VAL A 141 38.32 -24.31 -2.28
C VAL A 141 37.21 -23.66 -3.11
N ASP A 142 36.49 -24.45 -3.90
CA ASP A 142 35.46 -24.00 -4.85
C ASP A 142 34.41 -23.10 -4.16
N PRO A 143 34.45 -21.76 -4.37
CA PRO A 143 33.57 -20.82 -3.71
C PRO A 143 32.10 -21.01 -4.09
N LEU A 144 31.82 -21.58 -5.27
CA LEU A 144 30.47 -21.90 -5.71
C LEU A 144 29.91 -23.06 -4.87
N GLN A 145 30.70 -24.12 -4.65
CA GLN A 145 30.32 -25.23 -3.77
C GLN A 145 30.05 -24.79 -2.34
N ALA A 146 30.87 -23.87 -1.82
CA ALA A 146 30.72 -23.34 -0.47
C ALA A 146 29.41 -22.54 -0.28
N ASN A 147 28.87 -21.94 -1.36
CA ASN A 147 27.70 -21.06 -1.31
C ASN A 147 26.44 -21.65 -1.98
N MET A 148 26.40 -22.97 -2.23
CA MET A 148 25.28 -23.62 -2.92
C MET A 148 23.92 -23.48 -2.22
N ILE A 149 23.90 -23.29 -0.90
CA ILE A 149 22.65 -23.03 -0.15
C ILE A 149 21.95 -21.79 -0.71
N THR A 150 22.73 -20.75 -1.03
CA THR A 150 22.21 -19.49 -1.59
C THR A 150 22.09 -19.59 -3.12
N LEU A 151 23.10 -20.13 -3.80
CA LEU A 151 23.17 -20.12 -5.27
C LEU A 151 22.24 -21.12 -5.97
N SER A 152 21.79 -22.16 -5.26
CA SER A 152 20.80 -23.11 -5.79
C SER A 152 19.47 -22.44 -6.18
N SER A 153 19.18 -21.25 -5.65
CA SER A 153 17.98 -20.49 -6.03
C SER A 153 18.00 -20.01 -7.50
N LEU A 154 19.18 -19.85 -8.11
CA LEU A 154 19.35 -19.42 -9.49
C LEU A 154 18.85 -20.45 -10.51
N THR A 155 18.99 -21.74 -10.20
CA THR A 155 18.67 -22.85 -11.12
C THR A 155 17.63 -23.83 -10.59
N GLY A 156 17.31 -23.77 -9.29
CA GLY A 156 16.52 -24.80 -8.61
C GLY A 156 17.25 -26.13 -8.44
N ASP A 157 18.56 -26.18 -8.67
CA ASP A 157 19.40 -27.38 -8.59
C ASP A 157 20.54 -27.19 -7.57
N ALA A 158 20.78 -28.22 -6.76
CA ALA A 158 21.87 -28.27 -5.78
C ALA A 158 23.24 -28.64 -6.41
N ASN A 159 23.29 -28.93 -7.70
CA ASN A 159 24.54 -29.19 -8.42
C ASN A 159 25.27 -27.90 -8.79
N ALA A 160 26.50 -27.72 -8.31
CA ALA A 160 27.36 -26.57 -8.65
C ALA A 160 27.61 -26.42 -10.16
N SER A 161 27.64 -27.53 -10.90
CA SER A 161 27.78 -27.52 -12.37
C SER A 161 26.58 -26.88 -13.09
N SER A 162 25.38 -26.97 -12.52
CA SER A 162 24.16 -26.35 -13.07
C SER A 162 24.23 -24.83 -12.89
N VAL A 163 24.58 -24.38 -11.69
CA VAL A 163 24.79 -22.95 -11.37
C VAL A 163 25.91 -22.35 -12.21
N HIS A 164 27.02 -23.08 -12.40
CA HIS A 164 28.12 -22.63 -13.26
C HIS A 164 27.66 -22.39 -14.70
N ASN A 165 26.94 -23.34 -15.32
CA ASN A 165 26.42 -23.17 -16.67
C ASN A 165 25.42 -22.01 -16.78
N TYR A 166 24.60 -21.80 -15.74
CA TYR A 166 23.67 -20.69 -15.67
C TYR A 166 24.38 -19.33 -15.61
N LEU A 167 25.42 -19.20 -14.78
CA LEU A 167 26.19 -17.96 -14.67
C LEU A 167 26.97 -17.65 -15.96
N VAL A 168 27.45 -18.68 -16.64
CA VAL A 168 28.07 -18.52 -17.97
C VAL A 168 27.08 -17.97 -19.00
N ASP A 169 25.85 -18.49 -19.05
CA ASP A 169 24.80 -18.00 -19.95
C ASP A 169 24.26 -16.60 -19.55
N ALA A 170 24.18 -16.32 -18.25
CA ALA A 170 23.57 -15.10 -17.74
C ALA A 170 24.54 -13.89 -17.73
N LEU A 171 25.84 -14.11 -17.49
CA LEU A 171 26.82 -13.05 -17.28
C LEU A 171 28.01 -13.09 -18.27
N GLY A 172 28.29 -14.25 -18.90
CA GLY A 172 29.37 -14.45 -19.86
C GLY A 172 30.73 -13.87 -19.43
N TRP A 173 31.27 -12.89 -20.17
CA TRP A 173 32.57 -12.26 -19.84
C TRP A 173 32.64 -11.68 -18.43
N MET A 174 31.53 -11.16 -17.88
CA MET A 174 31.52 -10.61 -16.53
C MET A 174 31.71 -11.69 -15.46
N TYR A 175 31.30 -12.92 -15.74
CA TYR A 175 31.57 -14.07 -14.88
C TYR A 175 33.01 -14.59 -15.05
N PHE A 176 33.51 -14.67 -16.30
CA PHE A 176 34.88 -15.10 -16.57
C PHE A 176 35.94 -14.19 -15.95
N LEU A 177 35.68 -12.88 -15.90
CA LEU A 177 36.60 -11.88 -15.35
C LEU A 177 36.49 -11.72 -13.83
N ASN A 178 35.53 -12.36 -13.17
CA ASN A 178 35.37 -12.26 -11.72
C ASN A 178 36.31 -13.20 -10.96
N THR A 179 37.63 -13.05 -11.13
CA THR A 179 38.63 -13.92 -10.50
C THR A 179 39.34 -13.22 -9.33
N SER A 180 39.56 -13.95 -8.23
CA SER A 180 40.38 -13.49 -7.12
C SER A 180 41.84 -13.37 -7.56
N ALA A 181 42.51 -12.30 -7.15
CA ALA A 181 43.95 -12.14 -7.28
C ALA A 181 44.67 -13.07 -6.29
N ASP A 182 44.58 -14.38 -6.48
CA ASP A 182 45.27 -15.35 -5.64
C ASP A 182 46.76 -15.40 -5.97
N GLY A 183 47.50 -14.49 -5.33
CA GLY A 183 48.92 -14.69 -5.03
C GLY A 183 49.94 -14.14 -6.02
N GLY A 184 49.74 -12.93 -6.56
CA GLY A 184 50.85 -12.18 -7.20
C GLY A 184 50.52 -11.26 -8.39
N LEU A 185 49.25 -10.94 -8.65
CA LEU A 185 48.86 -10.02 -9.74
C LEU A 185 48.78 -8.56 -9.25
N ASP A 186 49.21 -7.62 -10.09
CA ASP A 186 49.18 -6.18 -9.78
C ASP A 186 47.78 -5.56 -9.96
N TYR A 187 46.91 -6.18 -10.78
CA TYR A 187 45.54 -5.74 -11.02
C TYR A 187 44.52 -6.90 -11.00
N SER A 188 43.47 -6.75 -10.21
CA SER A 188 42.35 -7.70 -10.13
C SER A 188 41.25 -7.37 -11.15
N PRO A 189 40.87 -8.30 -12.04
CA PRO A 189 39.80 -8.06 -13.01
C PRO A 189 38.42 -7.92 -12.36
N SER A 190 38.21 -8.40 -11.12
CA SER A 190 36.95 -8.21 -10.39
C SER A 190 36.62 -6.74 -10.10
N SER A 191 37.61 -5.83 -10.02
CA SER A 191 37.32 -4.39 -9.88
C SER A 191 36.68 -3.79 -11.15
N TYR A 192 37.03 -4.33 -12.31
CA TYR A 192 36.38 -3.96 -13.58
C TYR A 192 34.94 -4.49 -13.63
N VAL A 193 34.73 -5.74 -13.23
CA VAL A 193 33.40 -6.35 -13.16
C VAL A 193 32.50 -5.56 -12.20
N LEU A 194 33.01 -5.17 -11.03
CA LEU A 194 32.29 -4.36 -10.05
C LEU A 194 31.81 -3.04 -10.65
N SER A 195 32.69 -2.27 -11.30
CA SER A 195 32.32 -1.00 -11.91
C SER A 195 31.35 -1.17 -13.08
N SER A 196 31.51 -2.24 -13.86
CA SER A 196 30.61 -2.57 -14.98
C SER A 196 29.21 -2.95 -14.50
N LEU A 197 29.09 -3.83 -13.51
CA LEU A 197 27.79 -4.21 -12.93
C LEU A 197 27.12 -3.04 -12.20
N ASN A 198 27.87 -2.18 -11.51
CA ASN A 198 27.31 -0.98 -10.89
C ASN A 198 26.68 -0.03 -11.93
N SER A 199 27.21 -0.01 -13.15
CA SER A 199 26.63 0.80 -14.23
C SER A 199 25.22 0.37 -14.66
N LEU A 200 24.82 -0.88 -14.36
CA LEU A 200 23.45 -1.37 -14.58
C LEU A 200 22.44 -0.64 -13.69
N TYR A 201 22.82 -0.24 -12.48
CA TYR A 201 21.98 0.58 -11.59
C TYR A 201 21.67 1.95 -12.21
N MET A 202 22.61 2.50 -12.99
CA MET A 202 22.41 3.73 -13.75
C MET A 202 21.63 3.50 -15.06
N GLY A 203 21.15 2.29 -15.32
CA GLY A 203 20.35 1.94 -16.50
C GLY A 203 21.17 1.64 -17.76
N LYS A 204 22.49 1.50 -17.67
CA LYS A 204 23.32 1.10 -18.81
C LYS A 204 23.15 -0.39 -19.13
N THR A 205 23.39 -0.75 -20.38
CA THR A 205 23.49 -2.14 -20.84
C THR A 205 24.97 -2.51 -21.00
N ILE A 206 25.32 -3.71 -20.56
CA ILE A 206 26.63 -4.31 -20.77
C ILE A 206 26.55 -5.18 -22.01
N GLU A 207 27.53 -5.06 -22.90
CA GLU A 207 27.62 -5.81 -24.15
C GLU A 207 28.99 -6.51 -24.29
N THR A 208 29.20 -7.23 -25.39
CA THR A 208 30.44 -7.98 -25.65
C THR A 208 31.68 -7.09 -25.69
N ILE A 209 31.52 -5.86 -26.14
CA ILE A 209 32.54 -4.81 -26.12
C ILE A 209 33.10 -4.55 -24.72
N ASP A 210 32.25 -4.51 -23.69
CA ASP A 210 32.65 -4.24 -22.32
C ASP A 210 33.39 -5.44 -21.72
N GLY A 211 32.95 -6.66 -22.07
CA GLY A 211 33.66 -7.88 -21.69
C GLY A 211 35.09 -7.94 -22.27
N VAL A 212 35.24 -7.64 -23.56
CA VAL A 212 36.55 -7.62 -24.23
C VAL A 212 37.43 -6.46 -23.72
N LYS A 213 36.85 -5.31 -23.39
CA LYS A 213 37.56 -4.21 -22.71
C LYS A 213 38.10 -4.62 -21.34
N GLY A 214 37.31 -5.33 -20.54
CA GLY A 214 37.75 -5.87 -19.26
C GLY A 214 38.91 -6.85 -19.41
N LEU A 215 38.85 -7.73 -20.41
CA LEU A 215 39.93 -8.66 -20.73
C LEU A 215 41.21 -7.93 -21.19
N THR A 216 41.09 -6.95 -22.07
CA THR A 216 42.25 -6.18 -22.56
C THR A 216 42.89 -5.34 -21.47
N GLU A 217 42.11 -4.75 -20.56
CA GLU A 217 42.61 -4.04 -19.39
C GLU A 217 43.35 -4.97 -18.42
N TYR A 218 42.81 -6.16 -18.18
CA TYR A 218 43.46 -7.20 -17.39
C TYR A 218 44.82 -7.60 -17.97
N LEU A 219 44.89 -7.87 -19.28
CA LEU A 219 46.13 -8.24 -19.96
C LEU A 219 47.17 -7.11 -19.91
N TRP A 220 46.75 -5.87 -20.15
CA TRP A 220 47.64 -4.70 -20.19
C TRP A 220 48.23 -4.37 -18.83
N ARG A 221 47.42 -4.35 -17.77
CA ARG A 221 47.87 -4.00 -16.41
C ARG A 221 48.74 -5.08 -15.77
N ASN A 222 48.55 -6.36 -16.14
CA ASN A 222 49.34 -7.49 -15.64
C ASN A 222 50.46 -7.93 -16.59
N ASN A 223 50.81 -7.11 -17.59
CA ASN A 223 51.78 -7.47 -18.62
C ASN A 223 53.19 -7.72 -18.04
N GLU A 224 53.64 -6.88 -17.11
CA GLU A 224 54.98 -7.00 -16.49
C GLU A 224 55.07 -8.22 -15.56
N THR A 225 53.98 -8.53 -14.86
CA THR A 225 53.90 -9.61 -13.87
C THR A 225 53.76 -10.98 -14.52
N CYS A 226 53.00 -11.09 -15.61
CA CYS A 226 52.63 -12.37 -16.25
C CYS A 226 53.22 -12.58 -17.65
N SER A 227 54.04 -11.65 -18.17
CA SER A 227 54.64 -11.72 -19.51
C SER A 227 53.62 -11.83 -20.66
N PHE A 228 52.52 -11.07 -20.58
CA PHE A 228 51.43 -11.07 -21.58
C PHE A 228 51.73 -10.29 -22.87
N GLY A 229 53.00 -9.95 -23.13
CA GLY A 229 53.39 -9.06 -24.25
C GLY A 229 53.04 -9.62 -25.64
N GLY A 230 52.84 -10.93 -25.78
CA GLY A 230 52.37 -11.56 -27.02
C GLY A 230 50.86 -11.45 -27.27
N TYR A 231 50.10 -10.97 -26.29
CA TYR A 231 48.64 -10.85 -26.32
C TYR A 231 48.14 -9.42 -26.52
N ILE A 232 49.07 -8.46 -26.66
CA ILE A 232 48.78 -7.03 -26.83
C ILE A 232 49.54 -6.55 -28.07
N PRO A 233 48.96 -5.69 -28.91
CA PRO A 233 49.72 -5.14 -30.03
C PRO A 233 50.85 -4.24 -29.52
N ILE A 234 52.06 -4.47 -30.03
CA ILE A 234 53.30 -3.88 -29.50
C ILE A 234 53.28 -2.34 -29.46
N ASP A 235 52.58 -1.70 -30.40
CA ASP A 235 52.46 -0.23 -30.49
C ASP A 235 51.74 0.41 -29.28
N PHE A 236 50.96 -0.39 -28.53
CA PHE A 236 50.20 0.04 -27.36
C PHE A 236 50.85 -0.35 -26.02
N THR A 237 52.06 -0.93 -26.07
CA THR A 237 52.89 -1.19 -24.88
C THR A 237 53.95 -0.10 -24.73
N SER A 238 54.32 0.27 -23.51
CA SER A 238 55.41 1.22 -23.26
C SER A 238 56.76 0.51 -23.44
N GLY A 239 57.61 1.01 -24.34
CA GLY A 239 58.92 0.43 -24.64
C GLY A 239 60.06 1.43 -24.55
N THR A 240 61.31 0.94 -24.57
CA THR A 240 62.54 1.75 -24.52
C THR A 240 62.63 2.78 -25.66
N ALA A 241 61.90 2.56 -26.77
CA ALA A 241 61.81 3.46 -27.91
C ALA A 241 60.85 4.65 -27.73
N ASP A 242 60.01 4.65 -26.68
CA ASP A 242 59.13 5.78 -26.32
C ASP A 242 59.85 6.85 -25.49
N GLY A 243 61.09 6.58 -25.07
CA GLY A 243 61.95 7.58 -24.44
C GLY A 243 62.49 8.53 -25.49
N ILE A 244 62.30 9.84 -25.29
CA ILE A 244 63.05 10.85 -26.05
C ILE A 244 64.53 10.67 -25.68
N THR A 245 65.32 10.04 -26.55
CA THR A 245 66.76 9.83 -26.34
C THR A 245 67.63 11.00 -26.78
N GLU A 246 67.03 12.14 -27.17
CA GLU A 246 67.81 13.34 -27.45
C GLU A 246 68.24 14.00 -26.14
N SER A 247 69.48 13.73 -25.74
CA SER A 247 70.19 14.43 -24.68
C SER A 247 70.45 15.88 -25.08
N SER A 248 69.43 16.73 -24.97
CA SER A 248 69.58 18.18 -24.88
C SER A 248 69.32 18.61 -23.43
N ALA A 249 70.41 18.99 -22.76
CA ALA A 249 70.55 19.60 -21.44
C ALA A 249 69.38 19.45 -20.43
N GLY A 250 69.45 18.40 -19.59
CA GLY A 250 68.91 18.45 -18.22
C GLY A 250 67.46 17.97 -18.01
N ILE A 251 66.81 17.34 -18.99
CA ILE A 251 65.47 16.78 -18.83
C ILE A 251 65.56 15.24 -18.74
N ILE A 252 65.04 14.68 -17.66
CA ILE A 252 64.88 13.23 -17.42
C ILE A 252 63.94 12.67 -18.51
N PRO A 253 64.18 11.48 -19.09
CA PRO A 253 63.27 10.91 -20.09
C PRO A 253 61.84 10.82 -19.54
N THR A 254 60.93 11.63 -20.08
CA THR A 254 59.52 11.58 -19.71
C THR A 254 58.86 10.47 -20.53
N TYR A 255 58.67 9.31 -19.91
CA TYR A 255 57.80 8.26 -20.43
C TYR A 255 56.40 8.85 -20.68
N THR A 256 55.66 8.35 -21.67
CA THR A 256 54.21 8.59 -21.75
C THR A 256 53.58 8.02 -20.47
N SER A 257 53.40 8.88 -19.46
CA SER A 257 52.99 8.48 -18.13
C SER A 257 51.50 8.18 -18.09
N GLY A 258 51.11 7.00 -17.60
CA GLY A 258 49.73 6.67 -17.24
C GLY A 258 49.01 5.71 -18.20
N VAL A 259 47.68 5.76 -18.19
CA VAL A 259 46.78 4.83 -18.90
C VAL A 259 46.47 5.24 -20.35
N GLN A 260 47.15 6.25 -20.90
CA GLN A 260 46.82 6.82 -22.22
C GLN A 260 46.92 5.80 -23.38
N LYS A 261 47.93 4.91 -23.36
CA LYS A 261 48.05 3.84 -24.35
C LYS A 261 46.95 2.77 -24.18
N LEU A 262 46.52 2.52 -22.95
CA LEU A 262 45.39 1.65 -22.64
C LEU A 262 44.07 2.24 -23.14
N GLU A 263 43.82 3.52 -22.92
CA GLU A 263 42.63 4.23 -23.44
C GLU A 263 42.59 4.21 -24.98
N ALA A 264 43.74 4.41 -25.64
CA ALA A 264 43.85 4.31 -27.09
C ALA A 264 43.56 2.88 -27.59
N LEU A 265 44.04 1.85 -26.88
CA LEU A 265 43.73 0.44 -27.19
C LEU A 265 42.25 0.13 -26.99
N GLN A 266 41.64 0.58 -25.89
CA GLN A 266 40.21 0.43 -25.62
C GLN A 266 39.35 1.14 -26.67
N THR A 267 39.79 2.29 -27.17
CA THR A 267 39.12 2.99 -28.28
C THR A 267 39.21 2.20 -29.59
N LEU A 268 40.30 1.47 -29.83
CA LEU A 268 40.40 0.57 -30.98
C LEU A 268 39.51 -0.67 -30.81
N VAL A 269 39.42 -1.22 -29.59
CA VAL A 269 38.44 -2.26 -29.24
C VAL A 269 37.01 -1.79 -29.52
N ASP A 270 36.70 -0.51 -29.23
CA ASP A 270 35.38 0.08 -29.53
C ASP A 270 35.03 0.08 -31.01
N VAL A 271 36.02 0.22 -31.89
CA VAL A 271 35.82 0.18 -33.33
C VAL A 271 35.53 -1.26 -33.80
N VAL A 272 36.26 -2.25 -33.27
CA VAL A 272 36.14 -3.65 -33.69
C VAL A 272 34.83 -4.28 -33.19
N TYR A 273 34.51 -4.06 -31.92
CA TYR A 273 33.34 -4.64 -31.25
C TYR A 273 32.18 -3.65 -31.14
N SER A 274 32.14 -2.64 -32.00
CA SER A 274 31.12 -1.59 -32.05
C SER A 274 29.69 -2.18 -31.97
N PRO A 275 28.85 -1.72 -31.02
CA PRO A 275 27.48 -2.19 -30.85
C PRO A 275 26.45 -1.37 -31.65
N LEU A 276 26.93 -0.56 -32.59
CA LEU A 276 26.06 0.30 -33.38
C LEU A 276 25.20 -0.54 -34.33
N TYR A 277 23.99 -0.05 -34.62
CA TYR A 277 23.06 -0.71 -35.54
C TYR A 277 23.68 -0.92 -36.93
N ILE A 278 24.52 0.02 -37.38
CA ILE A 278 25.24 -0.11 -38.66
C ILE A 278 26.16 -1.34 -38.73
N ASP A 279 26.64 -1.84 -37.57
CA ASP A 279 27.64 -2.90 -37.47
C ASP A 279 27.05 -4.27 -37.09
N GLU A 280 25.71 -4.40 -37.01
CA GLU A 280 25.04 -5.67 -36.70
C GLU A 280 25.41 -6.78 -37.71
N GLN A 281 25.55 -6.41 -38.98
CA GLN A 281 25.94 -7.30 -40.07
C GLN A 281 27.47 -7.40 -40.30
N ASP A 282 28.30 -6.85 -39.41
CA ASP A 282 29.76 -6.91 -39.54
C ASP A 282 30.33 -8.22 -38.97
N TYR A 283 30.54 -9.20 -39.85
CA TYR A 283 31.06 -10.54 -39.50
C TYR A 283 32.58 -10.64 -39.50
N THR A 284 33.33 -9.53 -39.62
CA THR A 284 34.80 -9.55 -39.75
C THR A 284 35.52 -10.31 -38.63
N VAL A 285 35.07 -10.17 -37.38
CA VAL A 285 35.63 -10.92 -36.25
C VAL A 285 35.30 -12.40 -36.37
N LYS A 286 34.04 -12.74 -36.68
CA LYS A 286 33.60 -14.13 -36.82
C LYS A 286 34.40 -14.86 -37.91
N ASP A 287 34.48 -14.26 -39.09
CA ASP A 287 35.19 -14.83 -40.24
C ASP A 287 36.69 -15.05 -39.93
N ALA A 288 37.29 -14.16 -39.14
CA ALA A 288 38.69 -14.30 -38.70
C ALA A 288 38.88 -15.47 -37.72
N PHE A 289 37.98 -15.64 -36.76
CA PHE A 289 38.00 -16.79 -35.84
C PHE A 289 37.72 -18.11 -36.57
N ASP A 290 36.74 -18.15 -37.48
CA ASP A 290 36.42 -19.34 -38.27
C ASP A 290 37.61 -19.74 -39.17
N SER A 291 38.22 -18.76 -39.86
CA SER A 291 39.42 -19.00 -40.69
C SER A 291 40.62 -19.51 -39.89
N TYR A 292 40.80 -19.02 -38.66
CA TYR A 292 41.87 -19.47 -37.78
C TYR A 292 41.60 -20.88 -37.23
N ILE A 293 40.36 -21.21 -36.88
CA ILE A 293 39.97 -22.54 -36.41
C ILE A 293 40.12 -23.59 -37.53
N GLU A 294 39.71 -23.26 -38.76
CA GLU A 294 39.74 -24.18 -39.89
C GLU A 294 41.15 -24.38 -40.49
N ALA A 295 41.94 -23.30 -40.59
CA ALA A 295 43.19 -23.30 -41.36
C ALA A 295 44.40 -22.67 -40.64
N SER A 296 44.27 -22.24 -39.37
CA SER A 296 45.32 -21.54 -38.60
C SER A 296 45.88 -20.29 -39.30
N LEU A 297 45.04 -19.61 -40.08
CA LEU A 297 45.40 -18.41 -40.82
C LEU A 297 45.18 -17.16 -39.96
N GLN A 298 46.20 -16.29 -39.88
CA GLN A 298 46.10 -14.95 -39.29
C GLN A 298 45.83 -13.90 -40.38
N LEU A 299 45.22 -12.77 -39.99
CA LEU A 299 44.95 -11.67 -40.92
C LEU A 299 46.24 -10.88 -41.24
N ASP A 300 46.60 -10.74 -42.52
CA ASP A 300 47.77 -9.97 -42.99
C ASP A 300 47.38 -8.79 -43.91
N ASN A 301 46.24 -8.16 -43.63
CA ASN A 301 45.80 -7.00 -44.41
C ASN A 301 46.73 -5.81 -44.16
N ARG A 302 47.50 -5.37 -45.18
CA ARG A 302 48.47 -4.27 -45.05
C ARG A 302 47.90 -2.92 -45.51
N THR A 303 48.06 -1.90 -44.67
CA THR A 303 47.64 -0.50 -44.91
C THR A 303 48.84 0.46 -44.89
N SER A 304 48.66 1.70 -45.37
CA SER A 304 49.71 2.74 -45.26
C SER A 304 49.96 3.08 -43.79
N LYS A 305 51.24 3.16 -43.40
CA LYS A 305 51.68 3.56 -42.04
C LYS A 305 51.64 5.09 -41.81
N GLY A 306 51.43 5.86 -42.87
CA GLY A 306 51.60 7.29 -42.83
C GLY A 306 50.50 8.06 -42.07
N PRO A 307 50.80 9.32 -41.68
CA PRO A 307 49.90 10.15 -40.88
C PRO A 307 48.59 10.46 -41.61
N TYR A 308 48.60 10.53 -42.94
CA TYR A 308 47.39 10.80 -43.72
C TYR A 308 46.37 9.66 -43.58
N ARG A 309 46.81 8.40 -43.65
CA ARG A 309 45.94 7.23 -43.44
C ARG A 309 45.36 7.19 -42.03
N LYS A 310 46.13 7.61 -41.01
CA LYS A 310 45.62 7.70 -39.62
C LYS A 310 44.54 8.76 -39.49
N PHE A 311 44.69 9.90 -40.15
CA PHE A 311 43.67 10.95 -40.20
C PHE A 311 42.39 10.49 -40.92
N THR A 312 42.51 9.81 -42.07
CA THR A 312 41.33 9.31 -42.78
C THR A 312 40.61 8.18 -42.03
N ASN A 313 41.34 7.33 -41.30
CA ASN A 313 40.74 6.35 -40.37
C ASN A 313 39.88 7.06 -39.30
N LEU A 314 40.40 8.12 -38.68
CA LEU A 314 39.68 8.89 -37.67
C LEU A 314 38.39 9.51 -38.22
N MET A 315 38.46 10.12 -39.41
CA MET A 315 37.28 10.65 -40.10
C MET A 315 36.29 9.51 -40.45
N GLY A 316 36.80 8.33 -40.79
CA GLY A 316 36.03 7.12 -41.10
C GLY A 316 35.13 6.71 -39.94
N TYR A 317 35.73 6.58 -38.76
CA TYR A 317 35.01 6.23 -37.55
C TYR A 317 33.97 7.29 -37.16
N GLY A 318 34.33 8.58 -37.28
CA GLY A 318 33.40 9.68 -37.00
C GLY A 318 32.18 9.74 -37.93
N PHE A 319 32.38 9.51 -39.24
CA PHE A 319 31.25 9.47 -40.18
C PHE A 319 30.36 8.24 -39.99
N ALA A 320 30.92 7.09 -39.59
CA ALA A 320 30.13 5.91 -39.24
C ALA A 320 29.18 6.20 -38.06
N ASP A 321 29.65 6.91 -37.03
CA ASP A 321 28.84 7.30 -35.87
C ASP A 321 27.67 8.23 -36.27
N ILE A 322 27.93 9.22 -37.13
CA ILE A 322 26.90 10.12 -37.67
C ILE A 322 25.89 9.35 -38.53
N SER A 323 26.36 8.46 -39.41
CA SER A 323 25.49 7.64 -40.26
C SER A 323 24.56 6.76 -39.42
N ASN A 324 25.06 6.20 -38.32
CA ASN A 324 24.24 5.44 -37.39
C ASN A 324 23.16 6.31 -36.73
N GLN A 325 23.46 7.56 -36.33
CA GLN A 325 22.44 8.47 -35.79
C GLN A 325 21.31 8.73 -36.80
N ILE A 326 21.67 8.96 -38.08
CA ILE A 326 20.70 9.19 -39.16
C ILE A 326 19.82 7.95 -39.38
N ASP A 327 20.42 6.76 -39.40
CA ASP A 327 19.68 5.50 -39.57
C ASP A 327 18.72 5.23 -38.42
N ASN A 328 19.14 5.50 -37.17
CA ASN A 328 18.27 5.36 -36.00
C ASN A 328 17.03 6.28 -36.07
N ILE A 329 17.16 7.47 -36.68
CA ILE A 329 16.02 8.35 -36.96
C ILE A 329 15.09 7.73 -38.01
N GLY A 330 15.63 7.06 -39.02
CA GLY A 330 14.84 6.33 -40.02
C GLY A 330 14.01 5.18 -39.44
N LEU A 331 14.47 4.57 -38.35
CA LEU A 331 13.76 3.49 -37.65
C LEU A 331 12.55 3.98 -36.84
N ILE A 332 12.33 5.30 -36.70
CA ILE A 332 11.18 5.87 -35.96
C ILE A 332 9.82 5.39 -36.49
N TYR A 333 9.74 5.08 -37.78
CA TYR A 333 8.50 4.60 -38.42
C TYR A 333 8.12 3.16 -38.04
N ASP A 334 9.03 2.39 -37.42
CA ASP A 334 8.77 1.04 -36.96
C ASP A 334 8.67 1.00 -35.43
N ILE A 335 7.44 0.92 -34.93
CA ILE A 335 7.14 0.91 -33.48
C ILE A 335 7.86 -0.25 -32.77
N GLU A 336 8.11 -1.39 -33.45
CA GLU A 336 8.79 -2.54 -32.83
C GLU A 336 10.27 -2.25 -32.57
N ASN A 337 10.94 -1.59 -33.52
CA ASN A 337 12.40 -1.40 -33.52
C ASN A 337 12.85 -0.03 -33.00
N VAL A 338 11.90 0.87 -32.71
CA VAL A 338 12.16 2.19 -32.11
C VAL A 338 12.86 2.07 -30.77
N ARG A 339 13.88 2.92 -30.52
CA ARG A 339 14.51 3.06 -29.21
C ARG A 339 13.53 3.59 -28.16
N ARG A 340 13.68 3.15 -26.91
CA ARG A 340 12.85 3.54 -25.75
C ARG A 340 12.59 5.05 -25.67
N GLU A 341 13.64 5.84 -25.86
CA GLU A 341 13.63 7.30 -25.76
C GLU A 341 12.72 7.98 -26.78
N HIS A 342 12.48 7.36 -27.94
CA HIS A 342 11.68 7.94 -29.01
C HIS A 342 10.18 7.61 -28.91
N LEU A 343 9.78 6.65 -28.07
CA LEU A 343 8.37 6.28 -27.89
C LEU A 343 7.54 7.42 -27.29
N GLN A 344 8.11 8.21 -26.38
CA GLN A 344 7.41 9.34 -25.77
C GLN A 344 7.14 10.45 -26.79
N TYR A 345 8.12 10.77 -27.64
CA TYR A 345 7.93 11.76 -28.70
C TYR A 345 6.89 11.32 -29.74
N ILE A 346 6.82 10.02 -30.06
CA ILE A 346 5.76 9.48 -30.94
C ILE A 346 4.39 9.64 -30.29
N ALA A 347 4.28 9.37 -28.98
CA ALA A 347 3.04 9.52 -28.25
C ALA A 347 2.57 10.98 -28.23
N ASP A 348 3.48 11.92 -27.98
CA ASP A 348 3.20 13.36 -28.02
C ASP A 348 2.73 13.82 -29.42
N LEU A 349 3.33 13.29 -30.49
CA LEU A 349 2.92 13.59 -31.87
C LEU A 349 1.50 13.12 -32.19
N ILE A 350 1.08 11.98 -31.63
CA ILE A 350 -0.28 11.44 -31.78
C ILE A 350 -1.26 12.14 -30.83
N GLY A 351 -0.75 12.82 -29.80
CA GLY A 351 -1.56 13.34 -28.69
C GLY A 351 -2.01 12.24 -27.71
N PHE A 352 -1.34 11.09 -27.71
CA PHE A 352 -1.67 9.95 -26.87
C PHE A 352 -0.83 9.94 -25.59
N LYS A 353 -1.47 9.78 -24.43
CA LYS A 353 -0.76 9.78 -23.15
C LYS A 353 -0.35 8.37 -22.74
N LEU A 354 0.95 8.08 -22.78
CA LEU A 354 1.51 6.80 -22.32
C LEU A 354 1.29 6.60 -20.82
N ARG A 355 0.92 5.38 -20.43
CA ARG A 355 0.69 4.96 -19.04
C ARG A 355 1.56 3.77 -18.68
N GLY A 356 2.08 3.71 -17.45
CA GLY A 356 2.99 2.67 -16.96
C GLY A 356 4.47 2.91 -17.32
N GLY A 357 5.37 2.07 -16.81
CA GLY A 357 6.83 2.25 -16.94
C GLY A 357 7.55 1.37 -17.97
N SER A 358 6.84 0.47 -18.67
CA SER A 358 7.46 -0.50 -19.58
C SER A 358 7.43 -0.04 -21.05
N PRO A 359 8.59 0.04 -21.74
CA PRO A 359 8.65 0.38 -23.16
C PRO A 359 7.89 -0.59 -24.07
N SER A 360 7.84 -1.87 -23.72
CA SER A 360 7.08 -2.88 -24.46
C SER A 360 5.58 -2.61 -24.41
N LYS A 361 5.09 -2.10 -23.28
CA LYS A 361 3.68 -1.72 -23.10
C LYS A 361 3.34 -0.43 -23.83
N TRP A 362 4.24 0.55 -23.81
CA TRP A 362 4.07 1.78 -24.59
C TRP A 362 3.91 1.48 -26.08
N ARG A 363 4.67 0.52 -26.62
CA ARG A 363 4.47 0.05 -28.00
C ARG A 363 3.08 -0.53 -28.22
N HIS A 364 2.60 -1.39 -27.33
CA HIS A 364 1.25 -1.95 -27.42
C HIS A 364 0.16 -0.88 -27.36
N GLN A 365 0.27 0.07 -26.42
CA GLN A 365 -0.65 1.20 -26.30
C GLN A 365 -0.68 2.06 -27.57
N LEU A 366 0.49 2.35 -28.17
CA LEU A 366 0.59 3.12 -29.41
C LEU A 366 -0.03 2.37 -30.61
N ARG A 367 0.06 1.03 -30.67
CA ARG A 367 -0.63 0.24 -31.71
C ARG A 367 -2.16 0.39 -31.62
N LEU A 368 -2.71 0.38 -30.40
CA LEU A 368 -4.15 0.45 -30.17
C LEU A 368 -4.71 1.88 -30.14
N ALA A 369 -3.86 2.89 -29.99
CA ALA A 369 -4.25 4.29 -29.83
C ALA A 369 -5.22 4.77 -30.92
N LEU A 370 -4.93 4.48 -32.18
CA LEU A 370 -5.77 4.93 -33.30
C LEU A 370 -7.17 4.28 -33.28
N ASP A 371 -7.23 2.99 -32.97
CA ASP A 371 -8.50 2.26 -32.92
C ASP A 371 -9.34 2.68 -31.72
N LEU A 372 -8.70 2.95 -30.57
CA LEU A 372 -9.35 3.54 -29.40
C LEU A 372 -9.96 4.91 -29.69
N TYR A 373 -9.22 5.81 -30.37
CA TYR A 373 -9.76 7.12 -30.75
C TYR A 373 -10.94 7.00 -31.72
N LYS A 374 -10.87 6.11 -32.70
CA LYS A 374 -11.97 5.87 -33.65
C LYS A 374 -13.22 5.33 -32.97
N GLN A 375 -13.07 4.52 -31.93
CA GLN A 375 -14.18 3.91 -31.20
C GLN A 375 -14.65 4.74 -30.01
N SER A 376 -14.00 5.86 -29.70
CA SER A 376 -14.30 6.70 -28.53
C SER A 376 -15.79 7.03 -28.41
N GLY A 377 -16.31 6.96 -27.19
CA GLY A 377 -17.75 7.11 -26.94
C GLY A 377 -18.58 5.84 -27.16
N THR A 378 -17.96 4.68 -27.37
CA THR A 378 -18.65 3.38 -27.36
C THR A 378 -18.28 2.57 -26.11
N LEU A 379 -19.19 1.70 -25.66
CA LEU A 379 -18.89 0.74 -24.58
C LEU A 379 -17.62 -0.08 -24.87
N GLY A 380 -17.45 -0.49 -26.13
CA GLY A 380 -16.27 -1.25 -26.58
C GLY A 380 -14.97 -0.46 -26.44
N SER A 381 -14.99 0.86 -26.66
CA SER A 381 -13.80 1.70 -26.46
C SER A 381 -13.40 1.84 -25.00
N ILE A 382 -14.36 1.93 -24.09
CA ILE A 382 -14.09 1.99 -22.64
C ILE A 382 -13.46 0.66 -22.19
N GLN A 383 -14.05 -0.47 -22.63
CA GLN A 383 -13.51 -1.80 -22.35
C GLN A 383 -12.10 -1.99 -22.92
N ALA A 384 -11.90 -1.64 -24.20
CA ALA A 384 -10.60 -1.75 -24.85
C ALA A 384 -9.56 -0.81 -24.22
N ALA A 385 -9.95 0.40 -23.82
CA ALA A 385 -9.07 1.35 -23.15
C ALA A 385 -8.65 0.84 -21.77
N ILE A 386 -9.58 0.35 -20.95
CA ILE A 386 -9.27 -0.23 -19.65
C ILE A 386 -8.36 -1.46 -19.81
N ASN A 387 -8.68 -2.37 -20.74
CA ASN A 387 -7.86 -3.55 -21.01
C ASN A 387 -6.45 -3.20 -21.51
N ALA A 388 -6.31 -2.20 -22.38
CA ALA A 388 -5.02 -1.80 -22.96
C ALA A 388 -4.16 -0.92 -22.04
N LEU A 389 -4.79 -0.13 -21.17
CA LEU A 389 -4.10 0.85 -20.32
C LEU A 389 -3.82 0.31 -18.91
N ILE A 390 -4.55 -0.70 -18.43
CA ILE A 390 -4.40 -1.18 -17.06
C ILE A 390 -3.46 -2.39 -16.94
N VAL A 391 -3.35 -3.36 -17.86
CA VAL A 391 -2.84 -4.69 -17.43
C VAL A 391 -1.66 -5.32 -18.17
N ASP A 392 -0.77 -5.94 -17.39
CA ASP A 392 0.10 -7.06 -17.78
C ASP A 392 -0.56 -8.44 -17.52
N SER A 393 -1.69 -8.53 -16.80
CA SER A 393 -2.35 -9.82 -16.53
C SER A 393 -3.77 -9.70 -15.91
N VAL A 394 -4.74 -10.45 -16.47
CA VAL A 394 -5.99 -10.97 -15.84
C VAL A 394 -7.26 -10.08 -15.71
N PHE A 395 -7.27 -8.77 -15.95
CA PHE A 395 -8.59 -8.09 -16.03
C PHE A 395 -9.26 -8.32 -17.38
N ASP A 396 -10.06 -9.37 -17.47
CA ASP A 396 -11.11 -9.39 -18.46
C ASP A 396 -12.26 -8.49 -17.97
N VAL A 397 -12.32 -7.29 -18.53
CA VAL A 397 -13.42 -6.33 -18.29
C VAL A 397 -14.63 -6.67 -19.18
N SER A 398 -14.56 -7.74 -19.99
CA SER A 398 -15.71 -8.21 -20.76
C SER A 398 -16.87 -8.55 -19.82
N GLY A 399 -18.00 -7.86 -20.00
CA GLY A 399 -19.19 -8.02 -19.16
C GLY A 399 -19.28 -7.11 -17.91
N LYS A 400 -18.23 -6.35 -17.57
CA LYS A 400 -18.22 -5.42 -16.41
C LYS A 400 -18.77 -4.03 -16.69
N VAL A 401 -18.95 -3.65 -17.96
CA VAL A 401 -19.57 -2.38 -18.37
C VAL A 401 -20.96 -2.67 -18.92
N GLN A 402 -22.00 -2.16 -18.25
CA GLN A 402 -23.39 -2.43 -18.58
C GLN A 402 -24.19 -1.14 -18.77
N ASP A 403 -25.08 -1.15 -19.77
CA ASP A 403 -26.15 -0.16 -19.90
C ASP A 403 -27.18 -0.40 -18.80
N LEU A 404 -27.66 0.68 -18.18
CA LEU A 404 -28.59 0.60 -17.07
C LEU A 404 -29.94 1.24 -17.38
N TRP A 405 -30.93 0.88 -16.57
CA TRP A 405 -32.25 1.49 -16.48
C TRP A 405 -32.39 2.14 -15.11
N GLU A 406 -33.11 3.25 -15.01
CA GLU A 406 -33.24 4.01 -13.77
C GLU A 406 -34.70 4.21 -13.36
N SER A 407 -34.95 4.09 -12.06
CA SER A 407 -36.19 4.50 -11.42
C SER A 407 -35.88 5.47 -10.28
N TYR A 408 -36.66 6.53 -10.17
CA TYR A 408 -36.41 7.60 -9.21
C TYR A 408 -37.65 7.81 -8.32
N ILE A 409 -37.47 7.77 -7.00
CA ILE A 409 -38.60 7.76 -6.04
C ILE A 409 -39.62 8.88 -6.32
N PRO A 410 -39.25 10.17 -6.42
CA PRO A 410 -40.19 11.24 -6.75
C PRO A 410 -40.99 11.02 -8.05
N PHE A 411 -40.41 10.41 -9.07
CA PHE A 411 -41.12 10.08 -10.31
C PHE A 411 -42.07 8.90 -10.13
N LEU A 412 -41.74 7.94 -9.26
CA LEU A 412 -42.68 6.87 -8.87
C LEU A 412 -43.89 7.43 -8.11
N ILE A 413 -43.67 8.42 -7.22
CA ILE A 413 -44.75 9.13 -6.52
C ILE A 413 -45.65 9.82 -7.54
N TRP A 414 -45.07 10.60 -8.46
CA TRP A 414 -45.83 11.27 -9.51
C TRP A 414 -46.62 10.29 -10.38
N TYR A 415 -45.99 9.19 -10.81
CA TYR A 415 -46.64 8.14 -11.58
C TYR A 415 -47.85 7.54 -10.84
N SER A 416 -47.68 7.20 -9.56
CA SER A 416 -48.75 6.61 -8.74
C SER A 416 -49.94 7.54 -8.53
N LEU A 417 -49.69 8.84 -8.34
CA LEU A 417 -50.74 9.85 -8.19
C LEU A 417 -51.48 10.10 -9.51
N GLY A 418 -50.77 10.15 -10.63
CA GLY A 418 -51.36 10.44 -11.94
C GLY A 418 -52.16 9.29 -12.55
N THR A 419 -51.87 8.03 -12.19
CA THR A 419 -52.50 6.84 -12.80
C THR A 419 -53.58 6.20 -11.91
N GLU A 420 -53.35 6.10 -10.61
CA GLU A 420 -54.22 5.30 -9.71
C GLU A 420 -55.07 6.14 -8.76
N SER A 421 -54.75 7.42 -8.56
CA SER A 421 -55.58 8.28 -7.70
C SER A 421 -56.77 8.84 -8.48
N PRO A 422 -58.01 8.66 -7.98
CA PRO A 422 -59.19 9.24 -8.61
C PRO A 422 -59.27 10.76 -8.45
N LEU A 423 -58.43 11.35 -7.58
CA LEU A 423 -58.43 12.78 -7.30
C LEU A 423 -57.80 13.58 -8.45
N PHE A 424 -56.81 13.02 -9.14
CA PHE A 424 -56.00 13.73 -10.13
C PHE A 424 -56.38 13.40 -11.58
N LYS A 425 -57.69 13.30 -11.87
CA LYS A 425 -58.19 13.14 -13.25
C LYS A 425 -58.31 14.46 -13.98
N ASP A 426 -58.93 15.44 -13.35
CA ASP A 426 -59.17 16.78 -13.90
C ASP A 426 -59.10 17.85 -12.80
N LEU A 427 -59.02 19.13 -13.19
CA LEU A 427 -59.12 20.28 -12.26
C LEU A 427 -60.48 20.39 -11.56
N ASN A 428 -61.48 19.60 -11.98
CA ASN A 428 -62.78 19.51 -11.32
C ASN A 428 -62.78 18.50 -10.16
N THR A 429 -61.89 17.50 -10.18
CA THR A 429 -61.78 16.48 -9.12
C THR A 429 -60.76 16.91 -8.06
N TRP A 430 -59.64 17.49 -8.48
CA TRP A 430 -58.67 18.13 -7.59
C TRP A 430 -59.00 19.62 -7.50
N THR A 431 -59.67 20.04 -6.43
CA THR A 431 -60.09 21.44 -6.23
C THR A 431 -59.24 22.13 -5.16
N PRO A 432 -59.18 23.48 -5.15
CA PRO A 432 -58.42 24.22 -4.13
C PRO A 432 -58.80 23.85 -2.69
N GLY A 433 -60.11 23.71 -2.41
CA GLY A 433 -60.57 23.35 -1.07
C GLY A 433 -60.20 21.92 -0.65
N LEU A 434 -60.09 21.00 -1.61
CA LEU A 434 -59.60 19.65 -1.35
C LEU A 434 -58.08 19.64 -1.13
N ALA A 435 -57.34 20.45 -1.88
CA ALA A 435 -55.90 20.64 -1.70
C ALA A 435 -55.58 21.19 -0.30
N ASP A 436 -56.31 22.21 0.16
CA ASP A 436 -56.17 22.76 1.51
C ASP A 436 -56.47 21.71 2.60
N GLN A 437 -57.52 20.89 2.41
CA GLN A 437 -57.83 19.78 3.33
C GLN A 437 -56.75 18.71 3.37
N ALA A 438 -56.04 18.51 2.25
CA ALA A 438 -54.92 17.58 2.14
C ALA A 438 -53.58 18.19 2.64
N GLY A 439 -53.57 19.44 3.13
CA GLY A 439 -52.37 20.12 3.61
C GLY A 439 -51.51 20.76 2.53
N VAL A 440 -52.06 20.96 1.33
CA VAL A 440 -51.39 21.54 0.16
C VAL A 440 -51.95 22.93 -0.11
N PHE A 441 -51.27 23.94 0.41
CA PHE A 441 -51.73 25.34 0.42
C PHE A 441 -51.41 26.15 -0.85
N THR A 442 -50.84 25.50 -1.86
CA THR A 442 -50.53 26.12 -3.16
C THR A 442 -51.25 25.34 -4.25
N TYR A 443 -51.92 26.04 -5.16
CA TYR A 443 -52.74 25.42 -6.21
C TYR A 443 -52.64 26.21 -7.52
N ASN A 444 -52.42 25.52 -8.62
CA ASN A 444 -52.50 26.08 -9.97
C ASN A 444 -53.88 25.82 -10.59
N THR A 445 -54.55 26.89 -11.02
CA THR A 445 -55.88 26.84 -11.65
C THR A 445 -55.89 26.44 -13.11
N SER A 446 -54.73 26.38 -13.77
CA SER A 446 -54.59 26.16 -15.21
C SER A 446 -53.96 24.82 -15.59
N SER A 447 -53.22 24.17 -14.67
CA SER A 447 -52.47 22.95 -14.95
C SER A 447 -52.60 21.91 -13.84
N LEU A 448 -53.19 20.77 -14.16
CA LEU A 448 -53.26 19.61 -13.26
C LEU A 448 -51.87 18.99 -13.03
N ASP A 449 -51.02 19.01 -14.05
CA ASP A 449 -49.66 18.49 -13.98
C ASP A 449 -48.81 19.26 -12.96
N GLU A 450 -48.96 20.59 -12.91
CA GLU A 450 -48.27 21.40 -11.92
C GLU A 450 -48.82 21.14 -10.51
N ASN A 451 -50.12 20.89 -10.37
CA ASN A 451 -50.71 20.47 -9.10
C ASN A 451 -50.16 19.11 -8.63
N LEU A 452 -50.01 18.13 -9.52
CA LEU A 452 -49.39 16.84 -9.19
C LEU A 452 -47.96 17.03 -8.69
N LYS A 453 -47.14 17.84 -9.38
CA LYS A 453 -45.79 18.17 -8.95
C LYS A 453 -45.78 18.87 -7.58
N ILE A 454 -46.76 19.74 -7.32
CA ILE A 454 -46.89 20.41 -6.04
C ILE A 454 -47.15 19.39 -4.92
N VAL A 455 -48.02 18.41 -5.17
CA VAL A 455 -48.31 17.34 -4.23
C VAL A 455 -47.07 16.46 -3.99
N VAL A 456 -46.32 16.12 -5.04
CA VAL A 456 -45.07 15.36 -4.90
C VAL A 456 -44.08 16.08 -3.97
N ASP A 457 -43.87 17.40 -4.13
CA ASP A 457 -43.01 18.16 -3.21
C ASP A 457 -43.50 18.07 -1.75
N SER A 458 -44.81 18.16 -1.53
CA SER A 458 -45.39 18.08 -0.19
C SER A 458 -45.14 16.71 0.46
N ILE A 459 -45.24 15.62 -0.31
CA ILE A 459 -44.91 14.27 0.17
C ILE A 459 -43.42 14.18 0.51
N ILE A 460 -42.54 14.69 -0.36
CA ILE A 460 -41.08 14.68 -0.11
C ILE A 460 -40.74 15.51 1.14
N LEU A 461 -41.39 16.65 1.34
CA LEU A 461 -41.22 17.47 2.56
C LEU A 461 -41.68 16.72 3.81
N ASP A 462 -42.78 15.98 3.73
CA ASP A 462 -43.23 15.13 4.83
C ASP A 462 -42.24 14.00 5.14
N LEU A 463 -41.63 13.39 4.12
CA LEU A 463 -40.56 12.41 4.29
C LEU A 463 -39.31 13.03 4.94
N TYR A 464 -38.89 14.22 4.50
CA TYR A 464 -37.77 14.96 5.11
C TYR A 464 -38.03 15.30 6.57
N LYS A 465 -39.26 15.67 6.93
CA LYS A 465 -39.62 15.99 8.31
C LYS A 465 -39.44 14.81 9.26
N ALA A 466 -39.78 13.62 8.81
CA ALA A 466 -39.67 12.39 9.60
C ALA A 466 -38.25 11.81 9.59
N PHE A 467 -37.59 11.81 8.43
CA PHE A 467 -36.30 11.19 8.21
C PHE A 467 -35.30 12.17 7.57
N PRO A 468 -34.91 13.24 8.28
CA PRO A 468 -34.08 14.28 7.68
C PRO A 468 -32.65 13.81 7.39
N ASP A 469 -32.18 12.77 8.08
CA ASP A 469 -30.84 12.20 7.92
C ASP A 469 -30.70 11.37 6.63
N ASN A 470 -31.82 10.98 6.03
CA ASN A 470 -31.85 10.31 4.74
C ASN A 470 -31.64 11.27 3.55
N PHE A 471 -31.75 12.59 3.77
CA PHE A 471 -31.61 13.58 2.70
C PHE A 471 -30.22 14.19 2.74
N LEU A 472 -29.36 13.68 1.85
CA LEU A 472 -27.94 14.00 1.80
C LEU A 472 -27.58 14.67 0.47
N PHE A 473 -26.66 15.61 0.54
CA PHE A 473 -26.04 16.27 -0.59
C PHE A 473 -24.52 16.31 -0.36
N HIS A 474 -23.74 15.64 -1.23
CA HIS A 474 -22.29 15.46 -1.06
C HIS A 474 -21.90 14.81 0.28
N GLY A 475 -22.75 13.91 0.79
CA GLY A 475 -22.56 13.23 2.08
C GLY A 475 -22.89 14.07 3.31
N GLU A 476 -23.30 15.33 3.14
CA GLU A 476 -23.80 16.17 4.22
C GLU A 476 -25.33 16.26 4.18
N ARG A 477 -25.96 16.36 5.35
CA ARG A 477 -27.41 16.54 5.41
C ARG A 477 -27.83 17.87 4.79
N PHE A 478 -29.00 17.91 4.15
CA PHE A 478 -29.55 19.16 3.62
C PHE A 478 -29.60 20.24 4.70
N SER A 479 -28.96 21.38 4.41
CA SER A 479 -28.84 22.55 5.27
C SER A 479 -30.11 23.41 5.31
N VAL A 480 -31.27 22.76 5.44
CA VAL A 480 -32.57 23.44 5.49
C VAL A 480 -32.65 24.34 6.73
N PRO A 481 -33.05 25.61 6.60
CA PRO A 481 -33.21 26.48 7.75
C PRO A 481 -34.36 26.03 8.67
N GLU A 482 -34.04 25.75 9.92
CA GLU A 482 -34.96 25.19 10.92
C GLU A 482 -34.76 25.85 12.30
N PHE A 483 -35.80 25.76 13.14
CA PHE A 483 -35.76 26.21 14.54
C PHE A 483 -35.86 25.02 15.49
N TRP A 484 -34.97 24.99 16.48
CA TRP A 484 -34.93 23.97 17.52
C TRP A 484 -35.32 24.53 18.88
N GLU A 485 -36.17 23.82 19.61
CA GLU A 485 -36.49 24.12 21.01
C GLU A 485 -35.26 23.82 21.88
N VAL A 486 -34.94 24.75 22.77
CA VAL A 486 -33.75 24.66 23.63
C VAL A 486 -34.17 24.51 25.09
N ASN A 487 -33.55 23.59 25.82
CA ASN A 487 -33.74 23.48 27.26
C ASN A 487 -32.99 24.61 28.02
N ASN A 488 -33.19 24.71 29.33
CA ASN A 488 -32.56 25.73 30.16
C ASN A 488 -31.02 25.70 30.11
N ASP A 489 -30.42 24.55 29.78
CA ASP A 489 -28.98 24.35 29.66
C ASP A 489 -28.41 24.77 28.30
N GLY A 490 -29.24 25.11 27.32
CA GLY A 490 -28.80 25.46 25.96
C GLY A 490 -28.74 24.28 24.97
N CYS A 491 -29.19 23.09 25.36
CA CYS A 491 -29.22 21.89 24.54
C CYS A 491 -30.51 21.77 23.71
N LYS A 492 -30.38 21.25 22.48
CA LYS A 492 -31.51 21.01 21.57
C LYS A 492 -32.40 19.89 22.12
N THR A 493 -33.71 20.08 22.08
CA THR A 493 -34.68 19.08 22.53
C THR A 493 -35.51 18.54 21.37
N LYS A 494 -36.22 19.42 20.65
CA LYS A 494 -37.11 19.04 19.56
C LYS A 494 -37.11 20.09 18.45
N ARG A 495 -37.32 19.66 17.21
CA ARG A 495 -37.57 20.55 16.08
C ARG A 495 -38.90 21.29 16.27
N TYR A 496 -38.86 22.62 16.31
CA TYR A 496 -40.04 23.48 16.46
C TYR A 496 -40.80 23.63 15.14
N THR A 497 -40.10 24.11 14.10
CA THR A 497 -40.64 24.38 12.75
C THR A 497 -39.51 24.51 11.71
N ILE A 498 -39.85 24.31 10.44
CA ILE A 498 -38.95 24.53 9.30
C ILE A 498 -39.31 25.87 8.65
N VAL A 499 -38.30 26.69 8.33
CA VAL A 499 -38.55 28.00 7.71
C VAL A 499 -39.05 27.80 6.28
N GLY A 500 -40.16 28.47 5.93
CA GLY A 500 -40.73 28.40 4.57
C GLY A 500 -41.68 27.23 4.33
N GLU A 501 -41.95 26.40 5.35
CA GLU A 501 -43.01 25.39 5.27
C GLU A 501 -44.41 26.03 5.39
N ALA A 502 -45.42 25.44 4.77
CA ALA A 502 -46.77 26.01 4.83
C ALA A 502 -47.44 25.88 6.22
N GLY A 503 -47.03 24.89 7.02
CA GLY A 503 -47.47 24.67 8.40
C GLY A 503 -46.58 25.33 9.46
N MET A 504 -45.82 26.37 9.09
CA MET A 504 -44.80 26.97 9.95
C MET A 504 -45.42 27.53 11.23
N LYS A 505 -44.92 27.12 12.39
CA LYS A 505 -45.38 27.65 13.68
C LYS A 505 -44.90 29.10 13.85
N PRO A 506 -45.68 29.96 14.52
CA PRO A 506 -45.29 31.35 14.73
C PRO A 506 -44.05 31.45 15.63
N PHE A 507 -43.17 32.39 15.31
CA PHE A 507 -42.00 32.77 16.10
C PHE A 507 -41.75 34.27 15.95
N HIS A 508 -41.02 34.85 16.90
CA HIS A 508 -40.62 36.26 16.88
C HIS A 508 -39.16 36.41 17.31
N ILE A 509 -38.60 37.60 17.05
CA ILE A 509 -37.21 37.94 17.36
C ILE A 509 -37.14 39.20 18.23
N HIS A 510 -36.28 39.17 19.24
CA HIS A 510 -35.82 40.38 19.94
C HIS A 510 -34.43 40.73 19.41
N ALA A 511 -34.38 41.74 18.53
CA ALA A 511 -33.14 42.21 17.93
C ALA A 511 -32.21 42.85 18.97
N PHE A 512 -30.90 42.84 18.71
CA PHE A 512 -29.89 43.36 19.64
C PHE A 512 -30.04 44.85 19.97
N ASP A 513 -30.64 45.62 19.05
CA ASP A 513 -30.91 47.05 19.17
C ASP A 513 -32.27 47.36 19.82
N SER A 514 -33.08 46.34 20.10
CA SER A 514 -34.40 46.54 20.70
C SER A 514 -34.27 46.99 22.17
N PRO A 515 -35.08 47.98 22.62
CA PRO A 515 -35.00 48.52 23.99
C PRO A 515 -35.24 47.46 25.09
N GLY A 516 -35.92 46.36 24.76
CA GLY A 516 -36.22 45.26 25.68
C GLY A 516 -35.13 44.19 25.78
N TYR A 517 -34.17 44.12 24.85
CA TYR A 517 -33.22 43.01 24.76
C TYR A 517 -32.42 42.80 26.05
N GLN A 518 -31.87 43.88 26.63
CA GLN A 518 -31.09 43.79 27.87
C GLN A 518 -31.96 43.43 29.08
N ALA A 519 -33.22 43.88 29.10
CA ALA A 519 -34.17 43.53 30.15
C ALA A 519 -34.50 42.04 30.11
N TYR A 520 -34.80 41.49 28.92
CA TYR A 520 -35.06 40.06 28.74
C TYR A 520 -33.83 39.19 29.03
N LYS A 521 -32.62 39.68 28.72
CA LYS A 521 -31.37 38.97 29.07
C LYS A 521 -31.16 38.91 30.58
N GLN A 522 -31.43 39.99 31.30
CA GLN A 522 -31.36 40.00 32.76
C GLN A 522 -32.44 39.11 33.39
N ASP A 523 -33.65 39.14 32.84
CA ASP A 523 -34.76 38.29 33.27
C ASP A 523 -34.43 36.80 33.10
N ALA A 524 -33.94 36.39 31.92
CA ALA A 524 -33.50 35.02 31.68
C ALA A 524 -32.43 34.54 32.69
N LYS A 525 -31.49 35.41 33.09
CA LYS A 525 -30.49 35.10 34.11
C LYS A 525 -31.10 34.92 35.51
N LEU A 526 -32.09 35.73 35.88
CA LEU A 526 -32.78 35.62 37.17
C LEU A 526 -33.54 34.29 37.32
N PHE A 527 -34.05 33.75 36.21
CA PHE A 527 -34.80 32.49 36.18
C PHE A 527 -33.98 31.26 35.79
N GLY A 528 -32.65 31.39 35.64
CA GLY A 528 -31.77 30.25 35.31
C GLY A 528 -31.81 29.80 33.84
N GLU A 529 -32.38 30.62 32.95
CA GLU A 529 -32.53 30.38 31.51
C GLU A 529 -31.44 31.10 30.68
N GLY A 530 -30.37 31.59 31.34
CA GLY A 530 -29.30 32.35 30.69
C GLY A 530 -28.62 31.60 29.55
N ASN A 531 -28.40 30.30 29.71
CA ASN A 531 -27.78 29.46 28.68
C ASN A 531 -28.74 29.22 27.50
N ALA A 532 -30.03 29.03 27.76
CA ALA A 532 -31.06 28.94 26.72
C ALA A 532 -31.16 30.23 25.91
N PHE A 533 -31.11 31.39 26.58
CA PHE A 533 -31.12 32.71 25.94
C PHE A 533 -29.91 32.90 25.03
N GLU A 534 -28.71 32.51 25.48
CA GLU A 534 -27.48 32.59 24.69
C GLU A 534 -27.44 31.56 23.55
N ALA A 535 -28.01 30.37 23.74
CA ALA A 535 -28.14 29.38 22.68
C ALA A 535 -29.16 29.79 21.59
N ALA A 536 -30.18 30.56 21.96
CA ALA A 536 -31.19 31.11 21.05
C ALA A 536 -30.79 32.43 20.38
N THR A 537 -29.67 33.05 20.81
CA THR A 537 -29.09 34.18 20.07
C THR A 537 -28.41 33.70 18.79
N GLY A 538 -28.84 34.23 17.65
CA GLY A 538 -28.23 33.90 16.36
C GLY A 538 -28.72 34.79 15.22
N PHE A 539 -28.22 34.49 14.03
CA PHE A 539 -28.74 35.04 12.78
C PHE A 539 -29.73 34.04 12.18
N GLY A 540 -30.97 34.48 11.92
CA GLY A 540 -32.02 33.64 11.35
C GLY A 540 -32.89 34.41 10.35
N ALA A 541 -34.04 33.85 9.99
CA ALA A 541 -34.91 34.35 8.92
C ALA A 541 -35.40 35.81 9.10
N LEU A 542 -35.44 36.31 10.33
CA LEU A 542 -35.88 37.67 10.67
C LEU A 542 -34.72 38.61 11.09
N GLY A 543 -33.45 38.20 10.91
CA GLY A 543 -32.27 38.99 11.26
C GLY A 543 -31.49 38.46 12.46
N SER A 544 -30.74 39.35 13.13
CA SER A 544 -29.89 38.97 14.27
C SER A 544 -30.56 39.29 15.60
N GLY A 545 -30.66 38.32 16.50
CA GLY A 545 -31.32 38.51 17.80
C GLY A 545 -31.61 37.21 18.52
N VAL A 546 -32.45 37.27 19.56
CA VAL A 546 -32.93 36.07 20.27
C VAL A 546 -34.25 35.61 19.67
N TYR A 547 -34.32 34.36 19.26
CA TYR A 547 -35.55 33.76 18.74
C TYR A 547 -36.38 33.10 19.85
N MET A 548 -37.68 33.33 19.81
CA MET A 548 -38.65 32.77 20.77
C MET A 548 -39.91 32.30 20.04
N ALA A 549 -40.58 31.29 20.59
CA ALA A 549 -41.83 30.78 20.05
C ALA A 549 -43.00 31.77 20.25
N GLY A 550 -44.00 31.70 19.38
CA GLY A 550 -45.19 32.56 19.41
C GLY A 550 -45.04 33.85 18.61
N THR A 551 -46.16 34.52 18.35
CA THR A 551 -46.19 35.79 17.59
C THR A 551 -45.65 36.97 18.39
N ASP A 552 -45.87 36.94 19.71
CA ASP A 552 -45.49 37.98 20.66
C ASP A 552 -44.80 37.37 21.87
N HIS A 553 -44.05 38.19 22.59
CA HIS A 553 -43.45 37.77 23.86
C HIS A 553 -44.55 37.43 24.88
N PRO A 554 -44.45 36.31 25.62
CA PRO A 554 -45.51 35.88 26.54
C PRO A 554 -45.85 36.94 27.59
N ALA A 555 -47.13 36.99 27.96
CA ALA A 555 -47.65 37.90 28.96
C ALA A 555 -47.21 37.48 30.38
N THR A 556 -47.37 38.39 31.33
CA THR A 556 -46.82 38.30 32.70
C THR A 556 -47.18 36.98 33.39
N GLY A 557 -46.19 36.12 33.62
CA GLY A 557 -46.31 34.86 34.35
C GLY A 557 -45.96 33.60 33.55
N GLU A 558 -45.98 33.66 32.22
CA GLU A 558 -45.55 32.56 31.34
C GLU A 558 -44.11 32.77 30.86
N ARG A 559 -43.29 31.71 30.91
CA ARG A 559 -41.89 31.77 30.46
C ARG A 559 -41.79 31.56 28.94
N PRO A 560 -40.91 32.28 28.23
CA PRO A 560 -40.73 32.11 26.80
C PRO A 560 -40.04 30.78 26.47
N LEU A 561 -40.48 30.15 25.38
CA LEU A 561 -39.77 29.01 24.79
C LEU A 561 -38.71 29.53 23.83
N TYR A 562 -37.44 29.28 24.15
CA TYR A 562 -36.29 29.73 23.36
C TYR A 562 -36.06 28.83 22.14
N LEU A 563 -35.78 29.45 21.00
CA LEU A 563 -35.56 28.78 19.73
C LEU A 563 -34.14 29.04 19.22
N LYS A 564 -33.43 27.99 18.86
CA LYS A 564 -32.13 28.09 18.20
C LYS A 564 -32.30 28.02 16.68
N PRO A 565 -31.94 29.06 15.91
CA PRO A 565 -31.88 28.97 14.45
C PRO A 565 -30.71 28.08 14.01
N GLU A 566 -30.95 27.23 13.02
CA GLU A 566 -29.96 26.35 12.40
C GLU A 566 -30.23 26.21 10.89
N GLY A 567 -29.22 25.85 10.11
CA GLY A 567 -29.30 25.72 8.65
C GLY A 567 -28.87 26.98 7.90
N ASP A 568 -28.86 26.89 6.57
CA ASP A 568 -28.44 27.97 5.68
C ASP A 568 -29.65 28.68 5.09
N LEU A 569 -29.78 29.98 5.36
CA LEU A 569 -30.85 30.82 4.82
C LEU A 569 -30.76 31.00 3.30
N ASN A 570 -29.61 30.67 2.69
CA ASN A 570 -29.46 30.63 1.23
C ASN A 570 -29.97 29.32 0.61
N PHE A 571 -30.24 28.30 1.43
CA PHE A 571 -30.81 27.02 1.01
C PHE A 571 -32.34 27.08 0.97
N LEU A 572 -32.87 28.04 0.20
CA LEU A 572 -34.30 28.29 0.01
C LEU A 572 -34.58 28.48 -1.48
N PHE A 573 -35.66 27.88 -1.97
CA PHE A 573 -35.93 27.79 -3.40
C PHE A 573 -37.26 28.45 -3.78
N ASN A 574 -37.28 29.12 -4.93
CA ASN A 574 -38.48 29.77 -5.48
C ASN A 574 -38.93 29.04 -6.74
N TYR A 575 -40.00 28.24 -6.65
CA TYR A 575 -40.54 27.48 -7.79
C TYR A 575 -42.03 27.13 -7.58
N ARG A 576 -42.76 26.85 -8.68
CA ARG A 576 -44.20 26.47 -8.68
C ARG A 576 -45.10 27.42 -7.87
N GLY A 577 -44.85 28.72 -7.98
CA GLY A 577 -45.59 29.75 -7.25
C GLY A 577 -45.31 29.81 -5.75
N ARG A 578 -44.38 29.01 -5.22
CA ARG A 578 -43.92 29.07 -3.82
C ARG A 578 -42.69 29.96 -3.71
N GLN A 579 -42.67 30.77 -2.65
CA GLN A 579 -41.51 31.56 -2.27
C GLN A 579 -40.86 30.96 -1.03
N ASN A 580 -39.53 30.92 -1.01
CA ASN A 580 -38.71 30.42 0.08
C ASN A 580 -39.08 28.98 0.50
N TYR A 581 -39.26 28.08 -0.46
CA TYR A 581 -39.55 26.68 -0.16
C TYR A 581 -38.27 25.97 0.36
N PRO A 582 -38.37 25.16 1.43
CA PRO A 582 -37.21 24.59 2.14
C PRO A 582 -36.45 23.49 1.41
N LEU A 583 -37.01 22.93 0.34
CA LEU A 583 -36.39 21.84 -0.43
C LEU A 583 -36.19 22.23 -1.89
N PRO A 584 -35.17 21.67 -2.57
CA PRO A 584 -34.98 21.88 -4.00
C PRO A 584 -36.08 21.16 -4.82
N PRO A 585 -36.38 21.62 -6.06
CA PRO A 585 -37.27 20.91 -6.96
C PRO A 585 -36.83 19.46 -7.17
N PHE A 586 -37.75 18.50 -7.05
CA PHE A 586 -37.40 17.08 -7.13
C PHE A 586 -36.88 16.63 -8.50
N GLU A 587 -37.19 17.33 -9.59
CA GLU A 587 -36.70 17.05 -10.94
C GLU A 587 -35.19 17.34 -11.07
N GLU A 588 -34.62 18.16 -10.18
CA GLU A 588 -33.18 18.35 -10.10
C GLU A 588 -32.54 17.19 -9.34
N ILE A 589 -32.43 16.04 -10.03
CA ILE A 589 -31.92 14.76 -9.49
C ILE A 589 -30.58 14.92 -8.77
N LYS A 590 -29.76 15.90 -9.17
CA LYS A 590 -28.45 16.20 -8.56
C LYS A 590 -28.52 16.48 -7.05
N TYR A 591 -29.62 17.07 -6.56
CA TYR A 591 -29.77 17.34 -5.13
C TYR A 591 -30.10 16.09 -4.32
N TYR A 592 -30.86 15.15 -4.91
CA TYR A 592 -31.37 13.96 -4.24
C TYR A 592 -30.56 12.70 -4.57
N ARG A 593 -29.48 12.83 -5.33
CA ARG A 593 -28.64 11.71 -5.79
C ARG A 593 -28.09 10.89 -4.63
N ASP A 594 -27.63 11.56 -3.58
CA ASP A 594 -26.97 10.93 -2.44
C ASP A 594 -27.97 10.59 -1.31
N SER A 595 -29.26 10.89 -1.51
CA SER A 595 -30.30 10.59 -0.52
C SER A 595 -30.52 9.09 -0.38
N THR A 596 -30.63 8.62 0.86
CA THR A 596 -30.70 7.20 1.20
C THR A 596 -32.11 6.71 1.47
N VAL A 597 -32.37 5.45 1.14
CA VAL A 597 -33.67 4.79 1.32
C VAL A 597 -33.63 3.87 2.52
N THR A 598 -34.61 4.00 3.42
CA THR A 598 -34.79 3.11 4.57
C THR A 598 -36.20 2.52 4.57
N ALA A 599 -36.38 1.38 5.22
CA ALA A 599 -37.69 0.73 5.29
C ALA A 599 -38.77 1.61 5.91
N ASP A 600 -38.42 2.36 6.97
CA ASP A 600 -39.35 3.28 7.63
C ASP A 600 -39.76 4.46 6.73
N LEU A 601 -38.84 4.97 5.91
CA LEU A 601 -39.14 6.01 4.92
C LEU A 601 -40.13 5.49 3.87
N VAL A 602 -39.95 4.25 3.39
CA VAL A 602 -40.86 3.64 2.42
C VAL A 602 -42.24 3.39 3.03
N ASN A 603 -42.31 2.92 4.27
CA ASN A 603 -43.59 2.72 4.98
C ASN A 603 -44.37 4.03 5.08
N MET A 604 -43.71 5.12 5.48
CA MET A 604 -44.33 6.44 5.53
C MET A 604 -44.77 6.93 4.14
N LEU A 605 -43.98 6.64 3.09
CA LEU A 605 -44.38 6.98 1.73
C LEU A 605 -45.67 6.27 1.31
N VAL A 606 -45.78 4.97 1.58
CA VAL A 606 -46.99 4.17 1.28
C VAL A 606 -48.21 4.74 2.00
N GLU A 607 -48.07 5.11 3.27
CA GLU A 607 -49.15 5.76 4.02
C GLU A 607 -49.60 7.07 3.37
N ARG A 608 -48.65 7.90 2.92
CA ARG A 608 -48.97 9.16 2.22
C ARG A 608 -49.67 8.93 0.89
N LEU A 609 -49.25 7.95 0.09
CA LEU A 609 -49.96 7.60 -1.15
C LEU A 609 -51.42 7.18 -0.88
N LYS A 610 -51.66 6.39 0.17
CA LYS A 610 -53.01 6.01 0.60
C LYS A 610 -53.84 7.23 1.04
N CYS A 611 -53.23 8.21 1.72
CA CYS A 611 -53.92 9.48 2.06
C CYS A 611 -54.43 10.22 0.83
N PHE A 612 -53.67 10.22 -0.27
CA PHE A 612 -54.08 10.81 -1.56
C PHE A 612 -54.97 9.89 -2.42
N LYS A 613 -55.60 8.88 -1.82
CA LYS A 613 -56.55 7.97 -2.45
C LYS A 613 -55.97 7.13 -3.61
N VAL A 614 -54.66 6.91 -3.63
CA VAL A 614 -54.07 5.84 -4.46
C VAL A 614 -54.64 4.50 -3.99
N LYS A 615 -54.97 3.61 -4.93
CA LYS A 615 -55.48 2.27 -4.62
C LYS A 615 -54.54 1.55 -3.65
N GLU A 616 -55.08 1.08 -2.53
CA GLU A 616 -54.26 0.53 -1.43
C GLU A 616 -53.33 -0.60 -1.90
N SER A 617 -53.84 -1.52 -2.73
CA SER A 617 -53.03 -2.61 -3.30
C SER A 617 -51.85 -2.10 -4.13
N PHE A 618 -52.06 -1.04 -4.92
CA PHE A 618 -51.00 -0.48 -5.75
C PHE A 618 -49.97 0.29 -4.92
N ALA A 619 -50.41 1.03 -3.90
CA ALA A 619 -49.50 1.71 -2.98
C ALA A 619 -48.58 0.71 -2.25
N ASP A 620 -49.11 -0.43 -1.82
CA ASP A 620 -48.32 -1.50 -1.21
C ASP A 620 -47.35 -2.16 -2.22
N GLU A 621 -47.75 -2.34 -3.48
CA GLU A 621 -46.88 -2.81 -4.55
C GLU A 621 -45.72 -1.85 -4.85
N VAL A 622 -45.97 -0.53 -4.87
CA VAL A 622 -44.93 0.50 -5.01
C VAL A 622 -43.94 0.42 -3.86
N GLY A 623 -44.43 0.29 -2.62
CA GLY A 623 -43.57 0.13 -1.44
C GLY A 623 -42.70 -1.12 -1.53
N ASN A 624 -43.29 -2.26 -1.87
CA ASN A 624 -42.56 -3.51 -2.06
C ASN A 624 -41.51 -3.41 -3.17
N TYR A 625 -41.83 -2.74 -4.28
CA TYR A 625 -40.89 -2.50 -5.38
C TYR A 625 -39.67 -1.67 -4.92
N ILE A 626 -39.88 -0.61 -4.14
CA ILE A 626 -38.78 0.22 -3.62
C ILE A 626 -37.95 -0.58 -2.60
N LEU A 627 -38.59 -1.29 -1.66
CA LEU A 627 -37.89 -2.13 -0.67
C LEU A 627 -37.06 -3.22 -1.33
N SER A 628 -37.63 -3.93 -2.31
CA SER A 628 -36.96 -5.02 -3.00
C SER A 628 -35.79 -4.57 -3.85
N SER A 629 -35.79 -3.30 -4.29
CA SER A 629 -34.79 -2.77 -5.22
C SER A 629 -33.70 -1.94 -4.54
N ALA A 630 -34.02 -1.29 -3.41
CA ALA A 630 -33.12 -0.34 -2.75
C ALA A 630 -32.75 -0.69 -1.31
N VAL A 631 -33.36 -1.71 -0.69
CA VAL A 631 -33.10 -2.03 0.73
C VAL A 631 -32.71 -3.48 0.93
N THR A 632 -33.40 -4.41 0.25
CA THR A 632 -33.18 -5.86 0.42
C THR A 632 -32.46 -6.51 -0.76
N ASP A 633 -31.99 -5.73 -1.73
CA ASP A 633 -31.25 -6.27 -2.86
C ASP A 633 -29.76 -6.40 -2.50
N ASP A 634 -29.27 -7.63 -2.54
CA ASP A 634 -27.88 -7.97 -2.27
C ASP A 634 -26.97 -7.75 -3.50
N SER A 635 -27.51 -7.26 -4.62
CA SER A 635 -26.73 -6.95 -5.81
C SER A 635 -25.86 -5.70 -5.64
N ASP A 636 -24.78 -5.60 -6.42
CA ASP A 636 -23.89 -4.44 -6.43
C ASP A 636 -24.59 -3.12 -6.81
N LEU A 637 -25.76 -3.21 -7.47
CA LEU A 637 -26.58 -2.06 -7.86
C LEU A 637 -27.58 -1.68 -6.77
N GLY A 638 -28.15 -2.67 -6.08
CA GLY A 638 -29.16 -2.49 -5.04
C GLY A 638 -28.57 -2.02 -3.70
N THR A 639 -27.33 -2.42 -3.40
CA THR A 639 -26.60 -2.04 -2.16
C THR A 639 -26.28 -0.54 -2.04
N LEU A 640 -26.51 0.25 -3.10
CA LEU A 640 -26.31 1.70 -3.06
C LEU A 640 -27.32 2.40 -2.14
N ASN A 641 -28.49 1.81 -1.91
CA ASN A 641 -29.58 2.37 -1.09
C ASN A 641 -29.95 3.83 -1.44
N GLU A 642 -29.81 4.24 -2.71
CA GLU A 642 -30.05 5.62 -3.18
C GLU A 642 -31.51 5.83 -3.64
N PHE A 643 -32.00 7.08 -3.60
CA PHE A 643 -33.30 7.48 -4.19
C PHE A 643 -33.39 7.19 -5.69
N LEU A 644 -32.24 7.18 -6.38
CA LEU A 644 -32.10 6.80 -7.78
C LEU A 644 -31.67 5.33 -7.85
N MET A 645 -32.62 4.46 -8.14
CA MET A 645 -32.40 3.01 -8.28
C MET A 645 -31.96 2.68 -9.70
N LEU A 646 -30.97 1.81 -9.82
CA LEU A 646 -30.40 1.38 -11.10
C LEU A 646 -30.64 -0.12 -11.33
N PHE A 647 -31.02 -0.49 -12.55
CA PHE A 647 -31.37 -1.85 -12.94
C PHE A 647 -30.62 -2.27 -14.21
N SER A 648 -30.31 -3.55 -14.34
CA SER A 648 -29.70 -4.11 -15.56
C SER A 648 -30.71 -4.25 -16.73
N SER A 649 -32.01 -4.20 -16.43
CA SER A 649 -33.09 -4.38 -17.41
C SER A 649 -34.29 -3.46 -17.12
N VAL A 650 -35.14 -3.29 -18.14
CA VAL A 650 -36.41 -2.55 -18.04
C VAL A 650 -37.27 -3.12 -16.91
N GLN A 651 -37.76 -2.23 -16.06
CA GLN A 651 -38.77 -2.54 -15.04
C GLN A 651 -40.13 -1.99 -15.47
N VAL A 652 -41.19 -2.76 -15.25
CA VAL A 652 -42.55 -2.44 -15.72
C VAL A 652 -43.48 -2.32 -14.50
N PRO A 653 -44.35 -1.29 -14.43
CA PRO A 653 -45.29 -1.15 -13.32
C PRO A 653 -46.37 -2.24 -13.34
N SER A 654 -46.92 -2.58 -12.19
CA SER A 654 -47.96 -3.63 -12.07
C SER A 654 -49.25 -3.30 -12.83
N ASN A 655 -49.62 -2.01 -12.92
CA ASN A 655 -50.78 -1.51 -13.66
C ASN A 655 -50.48 -1.20 -15.13
N PHE A 656 -49.33 -1.64 -15.69
CA PHE A 656 -48.92 -1.34 -17.06
C PHE A 656 -49.99 -1.68 -18.11
N ASN A 657 -50.62 -2.85 -18.00
CA ASN A 657 -51.65 -3.28 -18.95
C ASN A 657 -52.88 -2.37 -18.89
N ASP A 658 -53.29 -1.94 -17.71
CA ASP A 658 -54.46 -1.09 -17.52
C ASP A 658 -54.19 0.32 -18.08
N VAL A 659 -53.00 0.87 -17.83
CA VAL A 659 -52.57 2.17 -18.37
C VAL A 659 -52.43 2.12 -19.90
N MET A 660 -51.91 1.03 -20.46
CA MET A 660 -51.79 0.88 -21.92
C MET A 660 -53.16 0.76 -22.61
N LEU A 661 -54.13 0.12 -21.94
CA LEU A 661 -55.51 -0.03 -22.41
C LEU A 661 -56.36 1.24 -22.17
N SER A 662 -55.87 2.19 -21.37
CA SER A 662 -56.55 3.47 -21.14
C SER A 662 -56.70 4.26 -22.45
N ILE A 663 -57.72 5.12 -22.49
CA ILE A 663 -57.95 6.05 -23.61
C ILE A 663 -57.11 7.33 -23.45
N SER A 664 -56.55 7.57 -22.26
CA SER A 664 -55.81 8.79 -21.93
C SER A 664 -54.37 8.75 -22.46
N ASP A 665 -54.04 9.68 -23.36
CA ASP A 665 -52.65 9.86 -23.81
C ASP A 665 -51.75 10.38 -22.67
N TYR A 666 -52.32 11.08 -21.67
CA TYR A 666 -51.57 11.56 -20.52
C TYR A 666 -51.05 10.40 -19.66
N GLU A 667 -51.91 9.45 -19.29
CA GLU A 667 -51.55 8.29 -18.45
C GLU A 667 -50.47 7.43 -19.12
N LYS A 668 -50.54 7.27 -20.45
CA LYS A 668 -49.51 6.56 -21.23
C LYS A 668 -48.16 7.27 -21.22
N ASN A 669 -48.16 8.60 -21.30
CA ASN A 669 -46.92 9.39 -21.26
C ASN A 669 -46.23 9.30 -19.88
N LEU A 670 -46.96 9.01 -18.81
CA LEU A 670 -46.39 8.82 -17.47
C LEU A 670 -45.60 7.50 -17.34
N LEU A 671 -45.77 6.52 -18.23
CA LEU A 671 -45.06 5.23 -18.14
C LEU A 671 -43.52 5.39 -18.10
N ASN A 672 -42.98 6.39 -18.79
CA ASN A 672 -41.55 6.69 -18.79
C ASN A 672 -41.03 7.17 -17.42
N LEU A 673 -41.91 7.61 -16.52
CA LEU A 673 -41.54 8.01 -15.15
C LEU A 673 -41.28 6.81 -14.23
N TRP A 674 -41.83 5.63 -14.56
CA TRP A 674 -41.61 4.43 -13.76
C TRP A 674 -40.18 3.91 -13.91
N ASN A 675 -39.74 3.74 -15.15
CA ASN A 675 -38.42 3.24 -15.46
C ASN A 675 -37.98 3.74 -16.84
N GLY A 676 -36.83 4.41 -16.90
CA GLY A 676 -36.26 4.98 -18.12
C GLY A 676 -34.89 4.42 -18.43
N LYS A 677 -34.44 4.53 -19.69
CA LYS A 677 -33.05 4.18 -20.03
C LYS A 677 -32.12 5.18 -19.38
N SER A 678 -31.17 4.69 -18.58
CA SER A 678 -30.24 5.54 -17.85
C SER A 678 -29.10 6.02 -18.75
N SER A 679 -28.56 7.20 -18.42
CA SER A 679 -27.27 7.67 -18.96
C SER A 679 -26.08 7.19 -18.13
N HIS A 680 -26.32 6.41 -17.06
CA HIS A 680 -25.27 5.86 -16.22
C HIS A 680 -24.58 4.66 -16.87
N LEU A 681 -23.25 4.67 -16.79
CA LEU A 681 -22.39 3.55 -17.13
C LEU A 681 -21.77 3.03 -15.84
N PHE A 682 -22.07 1.79 -15.49
CA PHE A 682 -21.53 1.15 -14.29
C PHE A 682 -20.34 0.29 -14.65
N ILE A 683 -19.24 0.50 -13.94
CA ILE A 683 -18.02 -0.30 -14.04
C ILE A 683 -17.75 -0.85 -12.65
N ASN A 684 -18.03 -2.13 -12.47
CA ASN A 684 -17.81 -2.77 -11.16
C ASN A 684 -16.50 -3.55 -11.14
N PHE A 685 -15.67 -3.28 -10.14
CA PHE A 685 -14.50 -4.06 -9.81
C PHE A 685 -14.68 -4.76 -8.46
N LYS A 686 -14.08 -5.94 -8.30
CA LYS A 686 -14.01 -6.61 -7.01
C LYS A 686 -12.77 -6.16 -6.25
N ASP A 687 -12.80 -6.16 -4.93
CA ASP A 687 -11.60 -5.95 -4.12
C ASP A 687 -10.48 -6.95 -4.43
N THR A 688 -10.81 -8.22 -4.71
CA THR A 688 -9.87 -9.26 -5.14
C THR A 688 -9.19 -8.96 -6.48
N ASP A 689 -9.76 -8.04 -7.26
CA ASP A 689 -9.13 -7.60 -8.49
C ASP A 689 -7.87 -6.77 -8.19
N PHE A 690 -7.77 -6.09 -7.04
CA PHE A 690 -6.64 -5.21 -6.73
C PHE A 690 -5.84 -5.66 -5.50
N ASP A 691 -4.52 -5.58 -5.61
CA ASP A 691 -3.61 -5.65 -4.48
C ASP A 691 -3.35 -4.24 -3.94
N PHE A 692 -4.09 -3.88 -2.88
CA PHE A 692 -3.95 -2.58 -2.22
C PHE A 692 -2.63 -2.40 -1.46
N ALA A 693 -1.85 -3.47 -1.24
CA ALA A 693 -0.51 -3.37 -0.67
C ALA A 693 0.52 -2.88 -1.70
N LYS A 694 0.28 -3.12 -2.99
CA LYS A 694 1.13 -2.63 -4.08
C LYS A 694 0.86 -1.15 -4.35
N THR A 695 1.90 -0.34 -4.20
CA THR A 695 1.88 1.09 -4.56
C THR A 695 2.39 1.35 -5.98
N THR A 696 2.65 0.31 -6.76
CA THR A 696 3.09 0.46 -8.14
C THR A 696 1.94 0.94 -9.02
N LEU A 697 2.28 1.59 -10.14
CA LEU A 697 1.32 2.00 -11.17
C LEU A 697 0.98 0.85 -12.13
N GLU A 698 1.24 -0.38 -11.68
CA GLU A 698 0.93 -1.62 -12.37
C GLU A 698 -0.55 -1.95 -12.19
N GLY A 699 -1.09 -2.79 -13.06
CA GLY A 699 -2.53 -2.96 -13.23
C GLY A 699 -3.30 -3.46 -12.02
N ASP A 700 -2.63 -4.14 -11.10
CA ASP A 700 -3.18 -4.68 -9.87
C ASP A 700 -2.90 -3.79 -8.65
N GLY A 701 -2.14 -2.69 -8.80
CA GLY A 701 -1.80 -1.82 -7.67
C GLY A 701 -2.94 -0.91 -7.22
N LYS A 702 -2.80 -0.34 -6.02
CA LYS A 702 -3.74 0.65 -5.44
C LYS A 702 -4.07 1.82 -6.38
N TYR A 703 -3.10 2.26 -7.19
CA TYR A 703 -3.29 3.38 -8.12
C TYR A 703 -4.01 3.00 -9.41
N ALA A 704 -4.16 1.70 -9.70
CA ALA A 704 -4.84 1.22 -10.89
C ALA A 704 -6.33 1.60 -10.89
N LEU A 705 -7.01 1.53 -9.74
CA LEU A 705 -8.43 1.93 -9.63
C LEU A 705 -8.64 3.42 -9.98
N TYR A 706 -7.74 4.29 -9.51
CA TYR A 706 -7.80 5.72 -9.83
C TYR A 706 -7.56 5.99 -11.31
N GLU A 707 -6.59 5.31 -11.92
CA GLU A 707 -6.37 5.43 -13.36
C GLU A 707 -7.51 4.80 -14.17
N ALA A 708 -8.14 3.72 -13.70
CA ALA A 708 -9.34 3.14 -14.31
C ALA A 708 -10.49 4.16 -14.37
N ALA A 709 -10.76 4.84 -13.26
CA ALA A 709 -11.78 5.87 -13.18
C ALA A 709 -11.45 7.07 -14.10
N ARG A 710 -10.17 7.44 -14.20
CA ARG A 710 -9.73 8.51 -15.11
C ARG A 710 -9.89 8.12 -16.57
N VAL A 711 -9.47 6.92 -16.95
CA VAL A 711 -9.60 6.38 -18.32
C VAL A 711 -11.08 6.26 -18.69
N ALA A 712 -11.91 5.70 -17.81
CA ALA A 712 -13.35 5.59 -18.04
C ALA A 712 -13.98 6.96 -18.34
N ARG A 713 -13.58 8.01 -17.63
CA ARG A 713 -14.07 9.39 -17.86
C ARG A 713 -13.55 9.99 -19.17
N GLU A 714 -12.31 9.72 -19.55
CA GLU A 714 -11.70 10.26 -20.77
C GLU A 714 -12.32 9.67 -22.04
N PHE A 715 -12.69 8.39 -22.01
CA PHE A 715 -13.27 7.68 -23.15
C PHE A 715 -14.81 7.60 -23.11
N SER A 716 -15.46 8.07 -22.04
CA SER A 716 -16.92 8.12 -21.94
C SER A 716 -17.56 9.21 -22.82
N PRO A 717 -18.76 8.96 -23.39
CA PRO A 717 -19.53 10.00 -24.08
C PRO A 717 -19.81 11.22 -23.20
N ALA A 718 -19.90 12.42 -23.79
CA ALA A 718 -20.11 13.68 -23.06
C ALA A 718 -21.39 13.73 -22.19
N HIS A 719 -22.40 12.93 -22.51
CA HIS A 719 -23.66 12.85 -21.75
C HIS A 719 -23.76 11.60 -20.85
N ALA A 720 -22.76 10.72 -20.86
CA ALA A 720 -22.76 9.52 -20.03
C ALA A 720 -22.14 9.81 -18.65
N ILE A 721 -22.75 9.27 -17.60
CA ILE A 721 -22.25 9.39 -16.23
C ILE A 721 -21.56 8.08 -15.86
N THR A 722 -20.23 8.08 -15.83
CA THR A 722 -19.45 6.91 -15.41
C THR A 722 -19.41 6.81 -13.88
N ARG A 723 -19.89 5.68 -13.36
CA ARG A 723 -19.73 5.28 -11.96
C ARG A 723 -18.78 4.09 -11.92
N VAL A 724 -17.65 4.25 -11.25
CA VAL A 724 -16.70 3.18 -10.96
C VAL A 724 -16.92 2.75 -9.54
N ASN A 725 -17.34 1.51 -9.34
CA ASN A 725 -17.55 0.93 -8.03
C ASN A 725 -16.46 -0.10 -7.73
N LEU A 726 -16.10 -0.19 -6.46
CA LEU A 726 -15.27 -1.24 -5.91
C LEU A 726 -16.12 -1.98 -4.88
N THR A 727 -16.50 -3.20 -5.23
CA THR A 727 -17.25 -4.07 -4.32
C THR A 727 -16.25 -4.80 -3.44
N ALA A 728 -16.21 -4.44 -2.16
CA ALA A 728 -15.47 -5.18 -1.14
C ALA A 728 -16.46 -6.04 -0.37
N SER A 729 -16.32 -7.36 -0.48
CA SER A 729 -17.13 -8.29 0.32
C SER A 729 -16.36 -8.63 1.59
N GLY A 730 -16.74 -8.02 2.70
CA GLY A 730 -16.35 -8.50 4.02
C GLY A 730 -17.43 -9.44 4.55
N GLU A 731 -17.21 -10.75 4.51
CA GLU A 731 -17.93 -11.61 5.44
C GLU A 731 -17.34 -11.34 6.82
N ASP A 732 -17.99 -10.46 7.58
CA ASP A 732 -17.74 -10.34 9.00
C ASP A 732 -18.34 -11.58 9.65
N TYR A 733 -17.61 -12.70 9.57
CA TYR A 733 -17.95 -13.90 10.31
C TYR A 733 -17.85 -13.52 11.78
N PHE A 734 -18.97 -13.12 12.36
CA PHE A 734 -19.23 -13.33 13.76
C PHE A 734 -19.39 -14.84 13.99
N SER A 735 -18.31 -15.59 13.75
CA SER A 735 -18.16 -16.88 14.37
C SER A 735 -18.04 -16.56 15.85
N THR A 736 -19.00 -17.01 16.64
CA THR A 736 -18.76 -17.20 18.06
C THR A 736 -17.60 -18.18 18.14
N SER A 737 -16.39 -17.61 18.22
CA SER A 737 -15.17 -18.35 18.44
C SER A 737 -15.44 -19.23 19.65
N SER A 738 -15.52 -20.54 19.43
CA SER A 738 -15.52 -21.53 20.50
C SER A 738 -14.16 -21.57 21.22
N ALA A 739 -13.16 -20.83 20.72
CA ALA A 739 -11.98 -20.52 21.51
C ALA A 739 -12.44 -19.62 22.66
N LYS A 740 -12.42 -20.18 23.87
CA LYS A 740 -12.57 -19.46 25.13
C LYS A 740 -11.35 -18.57 25.28
N TRP A 741 -11.50 -17.26 25.15
CA TRP A 741 -10.45 -16.31 25.47
C TRP A 741 -10.43 -16.13 26.99
N GLU A 742 -9.83 -17.10 27.69
CA GLU A 742 -9.72 -17.14 29.16
C GLU A 742 -9.00 -15.91 29.76
N TYR A 743 -8.34 -15.11 28.91
CA TYR A 743 -7.54 -13.94 29.30
C TYR A 743 -8.38 -12.69 29.68
N LEU A 744 -9.57 -12.48 29.10
CA LEU A 744 -10.34 -11.23 29.33
C LEU A 744 -11.42 -11.34 30.41
N GLY A 745 -11.65 -12.53 30.97
CA GLY A 745 -12.52 -12.70 32.14
C GLY A 745 -13.99 -12.27 31.98
N PHE A 746 -14.48 -11.97 30.77
CA PHE A 746 -15.84 -11.45 30.55
C PHE A 746 -16.97 -12.43 30.92
N ASP A 747 -16.66 -13.71 31.15
CA ASP A 747 -17.64 -14.75 31.50
C ASP A 747 -17.89 -14.86 33.02
N LYS A 748 -17.20 -14.10 33.87
CA LYS A 748 -17.43 -14.10 35.32
C LYS A 748 -18.04 -12.77 35.76
N ASP A 749 -19.31 -12.80 36.16
CA ASP A 749 -19.94 -11.69 36.86
C ASP A 749 -19.17 -11.43 38.16
N ASP A 750 -18.54 -10.26 38.25
CA ASP A 750 -17.79 -9.89 39.43
C ASP A 750 -18.76 -9.51 40.56
N SER A 751 -18.93 -10.44 41.50
CA SER A 751 -19.94 -10.32 42.55
C SER A 751 -19.46 -9.44 43.71
N ARG A 752 -20.39 -8.76 44.39
CA ARG A 752 -20.12 -7.90 45.57
C ARG A 752 -19.27 -8.59 46.67
N ALA A 753 -19.30 -9.92 46.74
CA ALA A 753 -18.52 -10.70 47.70
C ALA A 753 -17.00 -10.61 47.49
N SER A 754 -16.54 -10.39 46.25
CA SER A 754 -15.12 -10.25 45.89
C SER A 754 -14.48 -8.98 46.47
N TYR A 755 -15.28 -8.00 46.87
CA TYR A 755 -14.84 -6.66 47.33
C TYR A 755 -15.08 -6.41 48.82
N THR A 756 -15.30 -7.46 49.61
CA THR A 756 -15.49 -7.33 51.06
C THR A 756 -14.20 -6.94 51.77
N SER A 757 -14.29 -6.27 52.93
CA SER A 757 -13.10 -5.83 53.69
C SER A 757 -12.12 -6.96 54.04
N ALA A 758 -12.55 -8.22 54.02
CA ALA A 758 -11.72 -9.41 54.22
C ALA A 758 -10.87 -9.79 52.98
N SER A 759 -11.38 -9.64 51.75
CA SER A 759 -10.58 -9.88 50.53
C SER A 759 -9.54 -8.78 50.32
N VAL A 760 -9.88 -7.55 50.68
CA VAL A 760 -9.02 -6.36 50.66
C VAL A 760 -7.80 -6.49 51.60
N LEU A 761 -7.91 -7.30 52.67
CA LEU A 761 -6.85 -7.52 53.66
C LEU A 761 -6.03 -8.78 53.42
N GLY A 762 -6.37 -9.60 52.40
CA GLY A 762 -5.67 -10.86 52.10
C GLY A 762 -4.21 -10.71 51.66
N ASN A 763 -3.78 -9.50 51.28
CA ASN A 763 -2.41 -9.20 50.86
C ASN A 763 -1.42 -8.88 52.00
N PHE A 764 -1.77 -9.13 53.27
CA PHE A 764 -0.83 -9.06 54.40
C PHE A 764 -1.03 -10.20 55.40
N GLU A 765 0.06 -10.73 55.96
CA GLU A 765 0.06 -11.79 56.97
C GLU A 765 -0.91 -11.47 58.14
N TYR A 766 -1.85 -12.40 58.37
CA TYR A 766 -2.91 -12.27 59.36
C TYR A 766 -2.38 -12.22 60.80
N SER A 767 -2.79 -11.21 61.56
CA SER A 767 -2.74 -11.25 63.02
C SER A 767 -3.90 -12.10 63.53
N GLY A 768 -3.61 -13.25 64.14
CA GLY A 768 -4.60 -14.27 64.57
C GLY A 768 -5.58 -13.86 65.69
N VAL A 769 -5.83 -12.58 65.93
CA VAL A 769 -6.77 -12.09 66.95
C VAL A 769 -7.69 -11.02 66.33
N SER A 770 -8.98 -11.35 66.18
CA SER A 770 -10.02 -10.36 65.86
C SER A 770 -10.29 -9.50 67.10
N MET A 771 -9.95 -8.21 67.03
CA MET A 771 -10.15 -7.27 68.16
C MET A 771 -11.55 -6.63 68.19
N GLY A 772 -12.43 -6.96 67.23
CA GLY A 772 -13.71 -6.27 67.02
C GLY A 772 -14.96 -6.99 67.55
N THR A 773 -14.88 -8.28 67.90
CA THR A 773 -16.09 -9.12 68.13
C THR A 773 -16.34 -9.49 69.60
N VAL A 774 -15.91 -8.67 70.56
CA VAL A 774 -16.22 -8.91 71.98
C VAL A 774 -17.46 -8.09 72.38
N SER A 775 -18.55 -8.79 72.70
CA SER A 775 -19.75 -8.17 73.28
C SER A 775 -19.39 -7.41 74.57
N PRO A 776 -20.01 -6.25 74.87
CA PRO A 776 -19.72 -5.49 76.08
C PRO A 776 -19.87 -6.38 77.32
N GLY A 777 -18.83 -6.50 78.13
CA GLY A 777 -18.89 -7.25 79.39
C GLY A 777 -19.94 -6.65 80.33
N THR A 778 -20.76 -7.50 80.94
CA THR A 778 -21.88 -7.14 81.84
C THR A 778 -21.48 -6.90 83.30
N GLU A 779 -20.24 -6.48 83.59
CA GLU A 779 -19.82 -6.18 84.97
C GLU A 779 -19.42 -4.71 85.14
N ASP A 780 -20.14 -4.05 86.05
CA ASP A 780 -20.03 -2.64 86.42
C ASP A 780 -18.62 -2.25 86.85
N GLY A 781 -18.04 -1.24 86.17
CA GLY A 781 -16.95 -0.46 86.76
C GLY A 781 -15.77 -0.06 85.88
N ARG A 782 -15.97 0.26 84.59
CA ARG A 782 -15.29 1.34 83.82
C ARG A 782 -15.71 1.23 82.35
N GLY A 783 -16.42 2.24 81.87
CA GLY A 783 -17.15 2.23 80.60
C GLY A 783 -16.35 1.78 79.38
N GLY A 784 -16.96 0.90 78.60
CA GLY A 784 -16.85 0.84 77.14
C GLY A 784 -15.48 0.55 76.53
N LEU A 785 -14.48 0.13 77.31
CA LEU A 785 -13.20 -0.34 76.79
C LEU A 785 -13.18 -1.87 76.82
N ASN A 786 -13.17 -2.47 75.63
CA ASN A 786 -13.01 -3.90 75.39
C ASN A 786 -11.76 -4.41 76.12
N THR A 787 -11.96 -4.96 77.32
CA THR A 787 -10.88 -5.57 78.10
C THR A 787 -10.77 -7.02 77.67
N PHE A 788 -9.74 -7.31 76.87
CA PHE A 788 -9.40 -8.67 76.49
C PHE A 788 -9.08 -9.49 77.75
N LYS A 789 -9.79 -10.60 77.98
CA LYS A 789 -9.33 -11.61 78.94
C LYS A 789 -8.03 -12.22 78.40
N ARG A 790 -7.06 -12.52 79.27
CA ARG A 790 -5.75 -13.05 78.87
C ARG A 790 -5.89 -14.33 78.05
N ASP A 791 -6.84 -15.15 78.43
CA ASP A 791 -7.21 -16.42 77.82
C ASP A 791 -7.87 -16.26 76.43
N ALA A 792 -8.41 -15.07 76.12
CA ALA A 792 -8.94 -14.75 74.78
C ALA A 792 -7.84 -14.41 73.77
N VAL A 793 -6.64 -14.05 74.23
CA VAL A 793 -5.46 -13.82 73.37
C VAL A 793 -4.86 -15.14 72.86
N ASP A 794 -5.27 -16.26 73.46
CA ASP A 794 -4.78 -17.60 73.14
C ASP A 794 -5.71 -18.39 72.19
N ASN A 795 -6.85 -17.81 71.79
CA ASN A 795 -7.81 -18.43 70.86
C ASN A 795 -7.83 -17.71 69.49
N ILE A 796 -7.66 -18.46 68.39
CA ILE A 796 -7.79 -17.97 67.00
C ILE A 796 -9.24 -18.20 66.56
N VAL A 797 -9.95 -17.13 66.16
CA VAL A 797 -11.41 -17.18 65.87
C VAL A 797 -11.75 -16.81 64.41
N ASP A 798 -10.75 -16.66 63.53
CA ASP A 798 -10.96 -16.30 62.12
C ASP A 798 -11.28 -17.54 61.27
N THR A 799 -12.41 -17.51 60.55
CA THR A 799 -12.91 -18.57 59.66
C THR A 799 -11.97 -18.90 58.51
N LEU A 800 -11.07 -17.99 58.11
CA LEU A 800 -10.06 -18.24 57.07
C LEU A 800 -8.81 -18.96 57.59
N LEU A 801 -8.54 -18.90 58.90
CA LEU A 801 -7.48 -19.70 59.57
C LEU A 801 -8.03 -20.99 60.20
N SER A 802 -9.36 -21.09 60.32
CA SER A 802 -10.09 -22.24 60.83
C SER A 802 -10.68 -23.04 59.66
N SER A 803 -9.82 -23.67 58.85
CA SER A 803 -10.27 -24.69 57.90
C SER A 803 -10.62 -25.98 58.65
N THR A 804 -11.90 -26.11 59.01
CA THR A 804 -12.70 -27.33 59.24
C THR A 804 -12.11 -28.62 59.86
N THR A 805 -10.91 -28.71 60.45
CA THR A 805 -10.56 -29.83 61.34
C THR A 805 -9.33 -29.71 62.25
N ASN A 806 -8.45 -28.70 62.14
CA ASN A 806 -7.40 -28.46 63.16
C ASN A 806 -6.93 -27.01 63.14
N VAL A 807 -7.12 -26.29 64.24
CA VAL A 807 -6.57 -24.95 64.45
C VAL A 807 -5.04 -25.05 64.49
N THR A 808 -4.35 -24.31 63.62
CA THR A 808 -2.88 -24.22 63.62
C THR A 808 -2.38 -23.75 64.98
N ALA A 809 -1.42 -24.46 65.58
CA ALA A 809 -0.91 -24.16 66.91
C ALA A 809 -0.37 -22.72 66.97
N LEU A 810 -0.74 -21.98 68.04
CA LEU A 810 -0.42 -20.56 68.26
C LEU A 810 1.08 -20.24 68.13
N SER A 811 1.96 -21.22 68.35
CA SER A 811 3.42 -21.10 68.17
C SER A 811 3.85 -20.80 66.74
N ASN A 812 3.01 -21.09 65.75
CA ASN A 812 3.32 -20.93 64.32
C ASN A 812 2.84 -19.59 63.75
N VAL A 813 2.15 -18.76 64.55
CA VAL A 813 1.62 -17.46 64.10
C VAL A 813 2.47 -16.34 64.73
N ALA A 814 3.30 -15.68 63.91
CA ALA A 814 4.22 -14.64 64.38
C ALA A 814 3.45 -13.35 64.77
N ARG A 815 3.56 -12.91 66.04
CA ARG A 815 2.91 -11.68 66.53
C ARG A 815 3.72 -10.43 66.11
N ARG A 816 3.16 -9.54 65.29
CA ARG A 816 3.78 -8.23 64.95
C ARG A 816 2.76 -7.08 64.99
N ALA A 817 3.25 -5.88 65.33
CA ALA A 817 2.42 -4.70 65.62
C ALA A 817 1.83 -4.03 64.36
N LEU A 818 0.56 -3.65 64.45
CA LEU A 818 -0.28 -2.99 63.44
C LEU A 818 0.34 -1.70 62.88
N ARG A 819 0.46 -1.57 61.55
CA ARG A 819 0.74 -0.30 60.84
C ARG A 819 -0.37 0.02 59.82
N ARG A 820 -0.61 1.32 59.63
CA ARG A 820 -1.74 1.95 58.93
C ARG A 820 -1.97 1.46 57.49
N ARG A 821 -3.24 1.36 57.09
CA ARG A 821 -3.74 0.95 55.76
C ARG A 821 -3.39 1.98 54.66
N ASN A 822 -2.83 1.51 53.55
CA ASN A 822 -2.71 2.28 52.30
C ASN A 822 -3.44 1.51 51.20
N LEU A 823 -4.46 2.13 50.60
CA LEU A 823 -5.41 1.52 49.66
C LEU A 823 -4.97 1.63 48.19
N LYS A 824 -3.72 2.04 47.92
CA LYS A 824 -3.20 2.23 46.54
C LYS A 824 -3.14 0.94 45.69
N TYR A 825 -3.25 -0.25 46.28
CA TYR A 825 -3.02 -1.54 45.60
C TYR A 825 -4.26 -2.44 45.57
N LEU A 826 -5.45 -1.84 45.56
CA LEU A 826 -6.73 -2.53 45.79
C LEU A 826 -7.40 -3.07 44.53
N LEU A 827 -6.92 -2.70 43.35
CA LEU A 827 -7.48 -3.16 42.08
C LEU A 827 -6.74 -4.42 41.63
N PRO A 828 -7.43 -5.55 41.35
CA PRO A 828 -6.83 -6.66 40.63
C PRO A 828 -6.49 -6.17 39.21
N HIS A 829 -5.20 -5.96 38.94
CA HIS A 829 -4.70 -5.58 37.62
C HIS A 829 -4.45 -6.79 36.71
N GLU A 830 -5.29 -7.82 36.81
CA GLU A 830 -5.23 -9.00 35.96
C GLU A 830 -5.40 -8.60 34.49
N GLY A 831 -4.32 -8.67 33.71
CA GLY A 831 -4.32 -8.45 32.26
C GLY A 831 -4.00 -7.03 31.76
N TYR A 832 -3.64 -6.08 32.63
CA TYR A 832 -3.73 -4.65 32.28
C TYR A 832 -2.43 -3.91 31.87
N TYR A 833 -1.49 -4.48 31.09
CA TYR A 833 -0.35 -3.67 30.58
C TYR A 833 0.21 -4.05 29.20
N ASP A 834 0.58 -3.02 28.43
CA ASP A 834 1.25 -3.04 27.14
C ASP A 834 2.75 -3.41 27.25
N ARG A 835 3.28 -4.12 26.25
CA ARG A 835 4.66 -4.64 26.20
C ARG A 835 5.50 -3.81 25.24
N THR A 836 6.55 -3.15 25.73
CA THR A 836 7.44 -2.32 24.88
C THR A 836 8.87 -2.89 24.78
N GLY A 837 9.12 -4.08 25.30
CA GLY A 837 10.45 -4.71 25.28
C GLY A 837 11.44 -4.15 26.31
N PHE A 838 11.02 -3.19 27.16
CA PHE A 838 11.83 -2.62 28.26
C PHE A 838 11.34 -3.01 29.66
N ASN A 839 10.24 -3.75 29.74
CA ASN A 839 9.55 -4.16 30.94
C ASN A 839 9.46 -5.70 31.00
N GLY A 840 9.90 -6.28 32.12
CA GLY A 840 9.76 -7.72 32.39
C GLY A 840 8.33 -8.08 32.82
N PRO A 841 7.88 -9.34 32.64
CA PRO A 841 6.63 -9.78 33.21
C PRO A 841 6.74 -9.72 34.75
N VAL A 842 5.82 -9.01 35.39
CA VAL A 842 5.68 -9.10 36.85
C VAL A 842 4.51 -10.04 37.12
N SER A 843 4.80 -11.33 37.28
CA SER A 843 3.98 -12.15 38.18
C SER A 843 4.63 -12.11 39.56
N TYR A 844 4.45 -11.01 40.28
CA TYR A 844 4.57 -11.03 41.72
C TYR A 844 3.16 -11.32 42.25
N ASP A 845 2.83 -12.61 42.33
CA ASP A 845 1.73 -13.06 43.17
C ASP A 845 2.34 -13.82 44.37
N PRO A 846 2.31 -13.25 45.58
CA PRO A 846 2.63 -13.99 46.80
C PRO A 846 1.45 -14.85 47.29
N SER A 847 0.30 -14.87 46.58
CA SER A 847 -0.86 -15.68 46.96
C SER A 847 -0.71 -17.12 46.46
N THR A 848 -0.76 -18.07 47.39
CA THR A 848 -0.76 -19.51 47.10
C THR A 848 -2.13 -20.02 46.62
N LEU A 849 -2.93 -19.19 45.96
CA LEU A 849 -4.32 -19.51 45.63
C LEU A 849 -4.56 -19.88 44.16
N GLU A 850 -3.49 -20.08 43.40
CA GLU A 850 -3.54 -20.85 42.17
C GLU A 850 -2.49 -21.96 42.25
N ASN A 851 -2.79 -23.15 41.69
CA ASN A 851 -1.95 -24.36 41.67
C ASN A 851 -0.61 -24.19 40.89
N SER A 852 0.11 -23.11 41.11
CA SER A 852 1.47 -22.88 40.65
C SER A 852 2.46 -23.36 41.72
N LEU A 853 3.46 -24.10 41.27
CA LEU A 853 4.35 -24.91 42.11
C LEU A 853 5.12 -24.09 43.16
N PRO A 854 5.55 -24.73 44.28
CA PRO A 854 6.23 -24.13 45.45
C PRO A 854 7.65 -23.57 45.20
N SER A 855 7.99 -23.18 43.98
CA SER A 855 9.29 -22.56 43.63
C SER A 855 9.21 -21.05 43.42
N SER A 856 8.18 -20.36 43.92
CA SER A 856 8.04 -18.89 43.84
C SER A 856 9.06 -18.11 44.70
N VAL A 857 10.15 -18.74 45.12
CA VAL A 857 11.26 -18.10 45.82
C VAL A 857 12.36 -17.74 44.80
N GLY A 858 12.17 -16.60 44.14
CA GLY A 858 13.24 -15.82 43.49
C GLY A 858 13.66 -16.25 42.08
N GLU A 859 13.06 -15.66 41.06
CA GLU A 859 13.60 -15.68 39.69
C GLU A 859 14.68 -14.60 39.52
N LEU A 860 15.83 -14.97 38.96
CA LEU A 860 16.89 -14.06 38.54
C LEU A 860 16.91 -14.03 37.01
N THR A 861 16.47 -12.90 36.43
CA THR A 861 16.50 -12.65 34.99
C THR A 861 17.96 -12.58 34.51
N LEU A 862 18.32 -13.39 33.51
CA LEU A 862 19.69 -13.42 32.98
C LEU A 862 20.13 -12.03 32.50
N GLY A 863 21.27 -11.52 33.00
CA GLY A 863 21.79 -10.18 32.68
C GLY A 863 21.26 -9.03 33.55
N TYR A 864 20.30 -9.26 34.45
CA TYR A 864 19.85 -8.25 35.41
C TYR A 864 20.73 -8.24 36.68
N VAL A 865 21.33 -7.09 36.99
CA VAL A 865 22.12 -6.92 38.23
C VAL A 865 21.31 -6.11 39.22
N ALA A 866 20.71 -6.80 40.20
CA ALA A 866 19.79 -6.21 41.17
C ALA A 866 20.42 -5.05 41.98
N SER A 867 21.73 -5.12 42.28
CA SER A 867 22.44 -4.04 42.99
C SER A 867 22.60 -2.76 42.19
N ALA A 868 22.51 -2.84 40.86
CA ALA A 868 22.63 -1.71 39.95
C ALA A 868 21.28 -1.29 39.34
N GLY A 869 20.21 -2.05 39.60
CA GLY A 869 18.86 -1.79 39.09
C GLY A 869 18.73 -1.79 37.57
N LYS A 870 19.71 -2.32 36.84
CA LYS A 870 19.77 -2.28 35.37
C LYS A 870 20.27 -3.58 34.76
N PHE A 871 19.86 -3.84 33.53
CA PHE A 871 20.38 -4.93 32.71
C PHE A 871 21.76 -4.57 32.17
N TYR A 872 22.72 -5.50 32.28
CA TYR A 872 24.02 -5.40 31.64
C TYR A 872 24.05 -6.32 30.41
N PRO A 873 24.59 -5.85 29.27
CA PRO A 873 24.76 -6.70 28.10
C PRO A 873 25.74 -7.84 28.42
N VAL A 874 25.29 -9.07 28.19
CA VAL A 874 26.13 -10.26 28.30
C VAL A 874 26.89 -10.39 26.97
N VAL A 875 28.05 -9.73 26.96
CA VAL A 875 29.15 -9.72 25.96
C VAL A 875 28.93 -8.93 24.64
N ASP A 876 29.87 -8.00 24.41
CA ASP A 876 30.27 -7.40 23.14
C ASP A 876 31.07 -8.46 22.33
N PRO A 877 30.78 -8.73 21.05
CA PRO A 877 31.40 -9.82 20.27
C PRO A 877 32.93 -9.72 20.11
N ILE A 878 33.56 -8.61 20.52
CA ILE A 878 34.99 -8.36 20.31
C ILE A 878 35.89 -8.96 21.42
N ASN A 879 35.39 -9.33 22.60
CA ASN A 879 36.25 -9.92 23.65
C ASN A 879 35.49 -10.84 24.64
N PRO A 880 35.43 -12.16 24.41
CA PRO A 880 34.73 -13.07 25.30
C PRO A 880 35.59 -13.39 26.54
N SER A 881 35.16 -12.93 27.72
CA SER A 881 35.63 -13.49 28.98
C SER A 881 34.98 -14.87 29.16
N GLY A 882 35.78 -15.94 29.04
CA GLY A 882 35.34 -17.35 29.02
C GLY A 882 34.62 -17.87 30.27
N VAL A 883 34.20 -17.00 31.19
CA VAL A 883 33.43 -17.38 32.39
C VAL A 883 31.94 -17.53 32.09
N TRP A 884 31.40 -16.79 31.11
CA TRP A 884 29.95 -16.72 30.87
C TRP A 884 29.44 -17.69 29.79
N HIS A 885 30.31 -18.25 28.94
CA HIS A 885 29.91 -19.22 27.93
C HIS A 885 29.35 -20.54 28.51
N GLU A 886 29.81 -20.96 29.69
CA GLU A 886 29.23 -22.11 30.41
C GLU A 886 27.84 -21.81 30.99
N CYS A 887 27.44 -20.54 31.10
CA CYS A 887 26.15 -20.13 31.68
C CYS A 887 25.06 -19.87 30.63
N GLU A 888 25.40 -19.88 29.33
CA GLU A 888 24.41 -19.71 28.24
C GLU A 888 23.69 -21.02 27.89
N LYS A 889 24.29 -22.17 28.23
CA LYS A 889 23.64 -23.47 28.04
C LYS A 889 22.79 -23.79 29.27
N LEU A 890 21.55 -24.25 29.06
CA LEU A 890 20.56 -24.62 30.10
C LEU A 890 21.03 -25.75 31.03
N ASP A 891 22.24 -26.26 30.82
CA ASP A 891 22.90 -27.40 31.44
C ASP A 891 24.03 -26.98 32.41
N SER A 892 24.16 -25.68 32.71
CA SER A 892 25.15 -25.17 33.68
C SER A 892 24.87 -25.63 35.12
N SER A 893 25.90 -26.16 35.79
CA SER A 893 25.83 -26.64 37.19
C SER A 893 26.16 -25.56 38.23
N ARG A 894 26.47 -24.32 37.81
CA ARG A 894 26.92 -23.26 38.71
C ARG A 894 25.76 -22.60 39.44
N GLN A 895 25.92 -22.33 40.73
CA GLN A 895 24.94 -21.62 41.56
C GLN A 895 25.35 -20.17 41.80
N PHE A 896 24.42 -19.24 41.61
CA PHE A 896 24.53 -17.86 42.07
C PHE A 896 23.47 -17.59 43.13
N SER A 897 23.90 -17.16 44.33
CA SER A 897 23.01 -16.89 45.46
C SER A 897 22.06 -18.06 45.81
N GLY A 898 22.54 -19.29 45.67
CA GLY A 898 21.78 -20.51 45.99
C GLY A 898 20.89 -21.06 44.86
N VAL A 899 20.81 -20.37 43.71
CA VAL A 899 20.00 -20.80 42.55
C VAL A 899 20.91 -21.29 41.43
N TYR A 900 20.60 -22.46 40.85
CA TYR A 900 21.33 -23.01 39.71
C TYR A 900 21.06 -22.20 38.44
N THR A 901 22.10 -21.90 37.66
CA THR A 901 21.99 -21.17 36.38
C THR A 901 21.16 -21.92 35.35
N SER A 902 21.14 -23.25 35.37
CA SER A 902 20.24 -24.10 34.57
C SER A 902 18.74 -23.89 34.85
N ALA A 903 18.38 -23.30 36.00
CA ALA A 903 16.99 -23.00 36.36
C ALA A 903 16.56 -21.56 35.97
N THR A 904 17.38 -20.82 35.22
CA THR A 904 17.05 -19.46 34.78
C THR A 904 16.29 -19.45 33.45
N PHE A 905 15.35 -18.50 33.29
CA PHE A 905 14.49 -18.41 32.10
C PHE A 905 15.16 -17.67 30.93
N PRO A 906 15.01 -18.14 29.67
CA PRO A 906 15.51 -17.45 28.49
C PRO A 906 14.53 -16.32 28.07
N TYR A 907 14.88 -15.07 28.37
CA TYR A 907 14.07 -13.89 28.03
C TYR A 907 14.44 -13.22 26.69
N ARG A 908 15.39 -13.78 25.91
CA ARG A 908 15.79 -13.24 24.60
C ARG A 908 15.47 -14.23 23.48
N GLY A 909 14.91 -13.71 22.38
CA GLY A 909 14.33 -14.43 21.24
C GLY A 909 15.32 -15.30 20.46
N LEU A 910 15.64 -16.48 21.01
CA LEU A 910 16.41 -17.52 20.34
C LEU A 910 15.52 -18.67 19.82
N SER A 911 14.20 -18.56 19.93
CA SER A 911 13.24 -19.52 19.38
C SER A 911 12.44 -18.91 18.25
N ALA A 912 12.32 -19.63 17.13
CA ALA A 912 11.41 -19.28 16.05
C ALA A 912 9.96 -19.14 16.58
N LEU A 913 9.23 -18.14 16.06
CA LEU A 913 7.82 -17.92 16.35
C LEU A 913 7.04 -19.24 16.19
N GLY A 914 6.51 -19.80 17.29
CA GLY A 914 5.63 -20.96 17.27
C GLY A 914 6.17 -22.32 17.78
N SER A 915 7.35 -22.40 18.41
CA SER A 915 7.90 -23.69 18.89
C SER A 915 7.84 -23.88 20.41
N ASN A 916 7.01 -24.83 20.88
CA ASN A 916 6.95 -25.32 22.28
C ASN A 916 7.57 -26.72 22.41
N TYR A 917 8.84 -26.89 22.04
CA TYR A 917 9.53 -28.20 22.01
C TYR A 917 9.69 -28.91 23.38
N LYS A 918 9.06 -28.43 24.47
CA LYS A 918 9.15 -29.05 25.80
C LYS A 918 7.87 -29.68 26.35
N MET A 919 6.71 -29.57 25.69
CA MET A 919 5.48 -30.23 26.16
C MET A 919 4.66 -30.85 25.00
N PRO A 920 4.93 -32.11 24.64
CA PRO A 920 4.24 -32.81 23.55
C PRO A 920 2.77 -33.16 23.87
N GLU A 921 2.31 -32.99 25.11
CA GLU A 921 1.06 -33.58 25.63
C GLU A 921 -0.16 -32.64 25.53
N LEU A 922 0.03 -31.36 25.20
CA LEU A 922 -1.05 -30.38 25.07
C LEU A 922 -1.25 -30.08 23.57
N SER A 923 -2.12 -30.85 22.93
CA SER A 923 -2.33 -30.86 21.48
C SER A 923 -3.00 -29.60 20.90
N VAL A 924 -3.35 -28.61 21.72
CA VAL A 924 -3.80 -27.29 21.24
C VAL A 924 -3.46 -26.25 22.32
N SER A 925 -2.48 -25.36 22.08
CA SER A 925 -2.28 -24.21 22.98
C SER A 925 -1.66 -22.98 22.31
N THR A 926 -2.47 -21.92 22.26
CA THR A 926 -2.19 -20.50 22.57
C THR A 926 -0.73 -20.02 22.64
N ALA A 927 -0.38 -19.11 21.73
CA ALA A 927 0.88 -18.37 21.68
C ALA A 927 0.99 -17.33 22.83
N ARG A 928 2.09 -17.37 23.61
CA ARG A 928 2.36 -16.37 24.67
C ARG A 928 3.25 -15.18 24.22
N TYR A 929 3.58 -15.13 22.93
CA TYR A 929 4.55 -14.21 22.33
C TYR A 929 3.99 -13.41 21.14
N VAL A 930 2.76 -12.88 21.24
CA VAL A 930 2.24 -11.96 20.21
C VAL A 930 2.37 -10.52 20.69
N ASP A 931 3.09 -9.74 19.90
CA ASP A 931 3.20 -8.29 19.92
C ASP A 931 1.93 -7.68 19.29
N ARG A 932 1.22 -6.76 19.99
CA ARG A 932 0.09 -5.97 19.46
C ARG A 932 -0.02 -4.61 20.15
N GLY A 933 0.77 -3.64 19.72
CA GLY A 933 0.73 -2.25 20.18
C GLY A 933 -0.47 -1.40 19.74
N GLN A 934 -1.71 -1.92 19.74
CA GLN A 934 -2.94 -1.10 19.67
C GLN A 934 -4.09 -1.84 20.37
N VAL A 935 -4.44 -1.45 21.60
CA VAL A 935 -5.72 -1.84 22.23
C VAL A 935 -6.81 -0.95 21.63
N PRO A 936 -7.85 -1.51 20.97
CA PRO A 936 -8.93 -0.70 20.41
C PRO A 936 -9.66 0.13 21.47
N GLU A 937 -10.05 1.35 21.13
CA GLU A 937 -10.60 2.37 22.03
C GLU A 937 -11.84 1.87 22.80
N ILE A 938 -12.65 0.99 22.19
CA ILE A 938 -13.83 0.39 22.84
C ILE A 938 -13.49 -0.42 24.09
N TYR A 939 -12.35 -1.11 24.11
CA TYR A 939 -11.93 -1.86 25.29
C TYR A 939 -11.53 -0.91 26.41
N ILE A 940 -10.86 0.21 26.09
CA ILE A 940 -10.53 1.27 27.06
C ILE A 940 -11.80 1.82 27.70
N THR A 941 -12.84 2.11 26.90
CA THR A 941 -14.11 2.65 27.43
C THR A 941 -14.86 1.65 28.30
N MET A 942 -14.88 0.37 27.91
CA MET A 942 -15.47 -0.69 28.73
C MET A 942 -14.71 -0.87 30.06
N HIS A 943 -13.41 -0.64 30.06
CA HIS A 943 -12.59 -0.70 31.28
C HIS A 943 -12.86 0.45 32.25
N GLU A 944 -13.02 1.69 31.77
CA GLU A 944 -13.39 2.83 32.61
C GLU A 944 -14.72 2.61 33.35
N LEU A 945 -15.70 1.96 32.70
CA LEU A 945 -16.99 1.63 33.30
C LEU A 945 -16.87 0.61 34.45
N PHE A 946 -16.01 -0.40 34.33
CA PHE A 946 -15.81 -1.39 35.39
C PHE A 946 -15.07 -0.81 36.60
N GLU A 947 -14.09 0.08 36.37
CA GLU A 947 -13.39 0.77 37.46
C GLU A 947 -14.36 1.66 38.26
N LEU A 948 -15.22 2.42 37.58
CA LEU A 948 -16.26 3.23 38.23
C LEU A 948 -17.22 2.38 39.06
N LYS A 949 -17.63 1.21 38.56
CA LYS A 949 -18.49 0.26 39.29
C LYS A 949 -17.81 -0.23 40.58
N ALA A 950 -16.52 -0.58 40.52
CA ALA A 950 -15.76 -1.05 41.68
C ALA A 950 -15.59 0.05 42.75
N TYR A 951 -15.30 1.29 42.33
CA TYR A 951 -15.23 2.45 43.23
C TYR A 951 -16.57 2.70 43.94
N ASP A 952 -17.68 2.57 43.23
CA ASP A 952 -19.00 2.78 43.83
C ASP A 952 -19.30 1.72 44.90
N TYR A 953 -19.00 0.45 44.63
CA TYR A 953 -19.17 -0.63 45.62
C TYR A 953 -18.26 -0.48 46.84
N ALA A 954 -17.01 -0.07 46.66
CA ALA A 954 -16.12 0.23 47.78
C ALA A 954 -16.65 1.40 48.63
N ASN A 955 -17.18 2.45 48.00
CA ASN A 955 -17.77 3.60 48.69
C ASN A 955 -19.06 3.23 49.44
N GLU A 956 -19.91 2.37 48.87
CA GLU A 956 -21.07 1.83 49.58
C GLU A 956 -20.67 1.01 50.81
N GLN A 957 -19.64 0.16 50.69
CA GLN A 957 -19.16 -0.68 51.79
C GLN A 957 -18.61 0.18 52.94
N LEU A 958 -17.87 1.26 52.63
CA LEU A 958 -17.40 2.23 53.63
C LEU A 958 -18.55 2.96 54.34
N LYS A 959 -19.67 3.21 53.65
CA LYS A 959 -20.88 3.79 54.27
C LYS A 959 -21.59 2.80 55.20
N LEU A 960 -21.45 1.49 54.97
CA LEU A 960 -22.08 0.41 55.75
C LEU A 960 -21.27 -0.01 56.99
N ASP A 961 -19.96 0.26 57.03
CA ASP A 961 -19.04 -0.16 58.09
C ASP A 961 -18.47 1.07 58.85
N PRO A 962 -19.22 1.69 59.78
CA PRO A 962 -18.77 2.86 60.52
C PRO A 962 -17.84 2.43 61.68
N SER A 963 -16.58 2.14 61.35
CA SER A 963 -15.51 1.97 62.34
C SER A 963 -14.65 3.22 62.45
#